data_AF-A0A4Q5UB96-F1
#
_entry.id   AF-A0A4Q5UB96-F1
#
_cell.length_a   1.000
_cell.length_b   1.000
_cell.length_c   1.000
_cell.angle_alpha   90.00
_cell.angle_beta   90.00
_cell.angle_gamma   90.00
#
_symmetry.space_group_name_H-M   'P 1'
#
loop_
_entity.id
_entity.type
_entity.pdbx_description
1 polymer ?
#
loop_
_entity_poly.entity_id
_entity_poly.type
_entity_poly.pdbx_seq_one_letter_code
_entity_poly.pdbx_strand_id
1 'polypeptide(L)'
;MKKLLHYCLFLTLLSIACRKNDVSNRPDEIPPPPREGVVIKTSLFGRVVDEQDLPMMGVTINGGGTTATTDANGVFILKDVMLDQARAYITAVKPGYFKGSRIFQPVKDGFSKPPLIKLLAQKSIGTISASSGGSVETSGGTKVQLPANAIEGYSGQVNVVAKYVNPTSPDFFARMPGDLGADNAENKRGALISYGMSNIELLDDRGNKVKIKPGMKATITLPVPPSLQSSATPTIAMWYFDETKGIWKEEGTGTYNNGKYTGQVAHFSVWNYDHWTPLGTLPLILRWMLSKISSMPPEGEEEVLNHPPDFLLTVKDKKTKNTLYSNVFPPPVRVPDGNPPQATSSATFQVPTVTDVMEVTVTPVQPGGPDYPTAADYSPTGDDAPIPTPAPPTFAAEGESVTVEVTPSNPPVPITIILPPQGGGGNGETVVNVNGKAVNCNNNPVTNGYAFMSMRSGNTIVKSTVAPIYGTEGRFTAQHVFYTALPNRIDNVVLTIYDVATGKKSADLKINVNPSVAHMLQEPVKICDNNNGGNAGGGKIFNGNYSINNADNLKTFIDSAYTEVTGILYVSNIADLGGIIKLKRLGGLELRRNTVTNLGGLAELESLQWLSLVENGSLINAAFPKLANKDLQGIHLVSNLALTALTLPSIQNISPLGNDNISITGNPVLRTISIPNLKSVDKCGNIEIVNTLLENLDVFTNASGTLGSWGLTLTDNPNLVSVSGMKNIVCTGRITIDQNIKLTSLNGINIPADMPDWVYITRNDALTDITAISNKLKTTGGLSIGTNKALKTAAFPVFQKGNIDCRENGELTSFTLPAFREASSVNLTHNIKLATLNMNALETITNAFEIHGGFETTQALAAFDLPALKTVGRLVIENLPAVTNLDGFANLETVNLDMVISNANIPGASLKLKTINGFNKLTNVKFSLSLEPAAGSGDQLVGYDGPLNAIKGFKTLRTIGATFNIGGKNLTDISGFANLESVGQDIRISTTGLSGLSGLGKLSSAGSSESRLIYIQDNAQLTSLSGLTSLTSTSGVYIVRNPALVNLQGLEKVTNMKASITISQNGKLANVDGLANVAGTINGISISDNALLKNLCGITKLVRGGGNTGVYRVTGNGFNPTAQNIIDGNCSN
;
A
#
# COMPACT_ATOMS: atom_id res chain seq x y z
N MET A 1 -7.07 8.37 -69.50
CA MET A 1 -8.03 8.74 -68.42
C MET A 1 -8.20 7.69 -67.32
N LYS A 2 -8.27 6.37 -67.59
CA LYS A 2 -8.37 5.36 -66.50
C LYS A 2 -7.11 5.18 -65.63
N LYS A 3 -5.89 5.44 -66.13
CA LYS A 3 -4.65 5.42 -65.31
C LYS A 3 -4.45 6.67 -64.43
N LEU A 4 -5.00 7.82 -64.84
CA LEU A 4 -4.97 9.05 -64.04
C LEU A 4 -5.93 8.95 -62.84
N LEU A 5 -7.09 8.31 -63.03
CA LEU A 5 -8.08 8.08 -61.96
C LEU A 5 -7.59 7.07 -60.91
N HIS A 6 -6.81 6.05 -61.32
CA HIS A 6 -6.21 5.10 -60.38
C HIS A 6 -5.05 5.72 -59.57
N TYR A 7 -4.26 6.60 -60.18
CA TYR A 7 -3.23 7.36 -59.44
C TYR A 7 -3.85 8.37 -58.48
N CYS A 8 -4.92 9.08 -58.86
CA CYS A 8 -5.64 9.97 -57.94
C CYS A 8 -6.30 9.22 -56.78
N LEU A 9 -6.88 8.03 -57.00
CA LEU A 9 -7.53 7.24 -55.94
C LEU A 9 -6.50 6.65 -54.94
N PHE A 10 -5.32 6.24 -55.42
CA PHE A 10 -4.22 5.75 -54.57
C PHE A 10 -3.55 6.90 -53.78
N LEU A 11 -3.46 8.10 -54.36
CA LEU A 11 -3.00 9.31 -53.66
C LEU A 11 -4.01 9.81 -52.62
N THR A 12 -5.32 9.69 -52.86
CA THR A 12 -6.33 10.04 -51.84
C THR A 12 -6.37 9.05 -50.67
N LEU A 13 -6.13 7.75 -50.90
CA LEU A 13 -6.08 6.74 -49.83
C LEU A 13 -4.83 6.85 -48.94
N LEU A 14 -3.71 7.37 -49.47
CA LEU A 14 -2.52 7.72 -48.67
C LEU A 14 -2.69 9.00 -47.84
N SER A 15 -3.65 9.87 -48.19
CA SER A 15 -3.90 11.15 -47.49
C SER A 15 -4.90 11.09 -46.32
N ILE A 16 -5.58 9.95 -46.11
CA ILE A 16 -6.47 9.74 -44.95
C ILE A 16 -5.79 8.86 -43.87
N ALA A 17 -4.71 8.15 -44.21
CA ALA A 17 -3.88 7.39 -43.26
C ALA A 17 -2.80 8.23 -42.55
N CYS A 18 -2.73 9.54 -42.84
CA CYS A 18 -1.84 10.48 -42.18
C CYS A 18 -2.56 11.79 -41.85
N ARG A 19 -3.59 11.71 -41.00
CA ARG A 19 -3.83 12.79 -40.03
C ARG A 19 -3.16 12.38 -38.72
N LYS A 20 -1.84 12.61 -38.67
CA LYS A 20 -1.16 12.89 -37.41
C LYS A 20 -1.85 14.13 -36.84
N ASN A 21 -2.32 14.04 -35.60
CA ASN A 21 -2.56 15.24 -34.82
C ASN A 21 -1.25 16.03 -34.81
N ASP A 22 -1.27 17.24 -35.39
CA ASP A 22 -0.23 18.25 -35.20
C ASP A 22 -0.21 18.65 -33.73
N VAL A 23 0.45 17.83 -32.92
CA VAL A 23 1.13 18.30 -31.72
C VAL A 23 2.55 18.56 -32.19
N SER A 24 2.94 19.83 -32.16
CA SER A 24 4.31 20.25 -32.37
C SER A 24 5.25 19.36 -31.57
N ASN A 25 6.08 18.57 -32.26
CA ASN A 25 7.25 17.90 -31.66
C ASN A 25 8.26 18.99 -31.23
N ARG A 26 7.95 19.68 -30.13
CA ARG A 26 8.95 19.87 -29.08
C ARG A 26 8.97 18.53 -28.32
N PRO A 27 10.12 18.04 -27.84
CA PRO A 27 10.07 17.02 -26.80
C PRO A 27 9.14 17.56 -25.73
N ASP A 28 8.09 16.80 -25.36
CA ASP A 28 7.22 17.18 -24.24
C ASP A 28 8.16 17.55 -23.10
N GLU A 29 8.15 18.83 -22.70
CA GLU A 29 8.87 19.25 -21.50
C GLU A 29 8.37 18.30 -20.41
N ILE A 30 9.28 17.53 -19.83
CA ILE A 30 8.99 16.73 -18.63
C ILE A 30 8.26 17.69 -17.70
N PRO A 31 6.97 17.43 -17.36
CA PRO A 31 6.23 18.36 -16.53
C PRO A 31 7.06 18.62 -15.28
N PRO A 32 7.27 19.89 -14.90
CA PRO A 32 8.17 20.23 -13.81
C PRO A 32 7.75 19.45 -12.57
N PRO A 33 8.71 18.93 -11.79
CA PRO A 33 8.39 18.16 -10.61
C PRO A 33 7.48 18.97 -9.68
N PRO A 34 6.57 18.30 -8.96
CA PRO A 34 5.67 18.95 -8.00
C PRO A 34 6.44 19.87 -7.06
N ARG A 35 5.91 21.08 -6.82
CA ARG A 35 6.55 22.08 -5.97
C ARG A 35 5.81 22.20 -4.65
N GLU A 36 6.55 22.17 -3.55
CA GLU A 36 6.02 22.53 -2.23
C GLU A 36 5.56 24.00 -2.22
N GLY A 37 4.52 24.29 -1.45
CA GLY A 37 3.87 25.59 -1.34
C GLY A 37 2.78 25.85 -2.38
N VAL A 38 2.61 24.95 -3.37
CA VAL A 38 1.52 25.02 -4.34
C VAL A 38 0.38 24.16 -3.83
N VAL A 39 -0.78 24.74 -3.54
CA VAL A 39 -1.97 23.98 -3.16
C VAL A 39 -2.80 23.59 -4.39
N ILE A 40 -3.32 22.36 -4.39
CA ILE A 40 -4.25 21.84 -5.37
C ILE A 40 -5.53 21.37 -4.69
N LYS A 41 -6.64 21.44 -5.41
CA LYS A 41 -7.92 20.87 -4.97
C LYS A 41 -7.89 19.35 -5.16
N THR A 42 -8.38 18.59 -4.17
CA THR A 42 -8.44 17.12 -4.24
C THR A 42 -9.40 16.55 -3.19
N SER A 43 -9.99 15.38 -3.47
CA SER A 43 -10.74 14.57 -2.52
C SER A 43 -9.84 13.51 -1.94
N LEU A 44 -10.05 13.12 -0.68
CA LEU A 44 -9.35 12.02 -0.06
C LEU A 44 -10.30 10.90 0.33
N PHE A 45 -9.90 9.66 0.12
CA PHE A 45 -10.51 8.48 0.74
C PHE A 45 -9.41 7.65 1.39
N GLY A 46 -9.56 7.35 2.68
CA GLY A 46 -8.58 6.56 3.40
C GLY A 46 -9.21 5.66 4.46
N ARG A 47 -8.37 4.83 5.07
CA ARG A 47 -8.76 3.93 6.14
C ARG A 47 -7.87 4.14 7.37
N VAL A 48 -8.47 4.01 8.54
CA VAL A 48 -7.80 4.02 9.83
C VAL A 48 -8.04 2.70 10.55
N VAL A 49 -6.96 2.14 11.07
CA VAL A 49 -6.96 0.88 11.83
C VAL A 49 -6.24 1.05 13.15
N ASP A 50 -6.47 0.12 14.07
CA ASP A 50 -5.75 0.03 15.33
C ASP A 50 -4.45 -0.80 15.18
N GLU A 51 -3.77 -1.04 16.30
CA GLU A 51 -2.52 -1.79 16.33
C GLU A 51 -2.65 -3.25 15.91
N GLN A 52 -3.88 -3.79 15.85
CA GLN A 52 -4.24 -5.15 15.45
C GLN A 52 -4.77 -5.22 14.00
N ASP A 53 -4.67 -4.11 13.25
CA ASP A 53 -5.21 -3.96 11.89
C ASP A 53 -6.75 -4.03 11.83
N LEU A 54 -7.44 -3.85 12.96
CA LEU A 54 -8.88 -3.76 13.01
C LEU A 54 -9.33 -2.33 12.66
N PRO A 55 -10.38 -2.18 11.84
CA PRO A 55 -10.90 -0.87 11.48
C PRO A 55 -11.37 -0.06 12.69
N MET A 56 -11.03 1.23 12.70
CA MET A 56 -11.36 2.14 13.81
C MET A 56 -12.44 3.13 13.42
N MET A 57 -13.64 2.98 13.98
CA MET A 57 -14.72 3.96 13.88
C MET A 57 -14.47 5.21 14.74
N GLY A 58 -15.02 6.35 14.34
CA GLY A 58 -15.07 7.55 15.17
C GLY A 58 -13.75 8.31 15.26
N VAL A 59 -12.80 8.02 14.36
CA VAL A 59 -11.54 8.75 14.27
C VAL A 59 -11.78 10.02 13.47
N THR A 60 -11.45 11.17 14.06
CA THR A 60 -11.51 12.47 13.37
C THR A 60 -10.29 12.66 12.49
N ILE A 61 -10.50 12.81 11.19
CA ILE A 61 -9.48 13.07 10.19
C ILE A 61 -9.49 14.55 9.85
N ASN A 62 -8.34 15.21 9.84
CA ASN A 62 -8.20 16.61 9.45
C ASN A 62 -7.25 16.74 8.24
N GLY A 63 -7.63 17.54 7.25
CA GLY A 63 -6.82 17.83 6.06
C GLY A 63 -7.37 19.00 5.27
N GLY A 64 -6.50 19.90 4.79
CA GLY A 64 -6.89 21.04 3.94
C GLY A 64 -7.91 22.00 4.57
N GLY A 65 -7.90 22.11 5.90
CA GLY A 65 -8.83 22.96 6.67
C GLY A 65 -10.19 22.33 6.99
N THR A 66 -10.47 21.10 6.53
CA THR A 66 -11.73 20.39 6.79
C THR A 66 -11.51 19.14 7.66
N THR A 67 -12.61 18.60 8.17
CA THR A 67 -12.62 17.41 9.03
C THR A 67 -13.64 16.37 8.56
N ALA A 68 -13.30 15.09 8.70
CA ALA A 68 -14.21 13.95 8.48
C ALA A 68 -14.07 12.94 9.61
N THR A 69 -15.04 12.04 9.78
CA THR A 69 -14.97 10.98 10.79
C THR A 69 -15.00 9.62 10.12
N THR A 70 -14.22 8.67 10.64
CA THR A 70 -14.23 7.30 10.12
C THR A 70 -15.50 6.53 10.49
N ASP A 71 -15.99 5.70 9.58
CA ASP A 71 -17.12 4.79 9.76
C ASP A 71 -16.73 3.47 10.48
N ALA A 72 -17.67 2.52 10.59
CA ALA A 72 -17.43 1.19 11.20
C ALA A 72 -16.28 0.40 10.56
N ASN A 73 -15.99 0.65 9.29
CA ASN A 73 -14.92 0.01 8.53
C ASN A 73 -13.60 0.80 8.60
N GLY A 74 -13.54 1.83 9.45
CA GLY A 74 -12.40 2.71 9.60
C GLY A 74 -12.22 3.65 8.40
N VAL A 75 -13.20 3.75 7.51
CA VAL A 75 -13.11 4.49 6.27
C VAL A 75 -13.52 5.94 6.49
N PHE A 76 -12.76 6.88 5.91
CA PHE A 76 -13.11 8.29 5.86
C PHE A 76 -13.04 8.83 4.44
N ILE A 77 -13.77 9.93 4.22
CA ILE A 77 -13.70 10.72 2.99
C ILE A 77 -13.59 12.20 3.36
N LEU A 78 -12.56 12.89 2.85
CA LEU A 78 -12.47 14.35 2.87
C LEU A 78 -12.77 14.87 1.46
N LYS A 79 -13.61 15.89 1.36
CA LYS A 79 -14.04 16.47 0.08
C LYS A 79 -13.69 17.97 0.02
N ASP A 80 -13.26 18.38 -1.16
CA ASP A 80 -12.91 19.68 -1.77
C ASP A 80 -11.77 20.31 -1.01
N VAL A 81 -10.82 19.46 -0.61
CA VAL A 81 -9.74 19.89 0.25
C VAL A 81 -8.59 20.45 -0.55
N MET A 82 -8.10 21.60 -0.10
CA MET A 82 -6.94 22.26 -0.67
C MET A 82 -5.70 21.74 0.05
N LEU A 83 -4.89 20.96 -0.65
CA LEU A 83 -3.70 20.31 -0.10
C LEU A 83 -2.46 20.61 -0.95
N ASP A 84 -1.29 20.61 -0.32
CA ASP A 84 -0.02 20.86 -1.00
C ASP A 84 0.25 19.80 -2.08
N GLN A 85 0.61 20.25 -3.29
CA GLN A 85 0.81 19.44 -4.49
C GLN A 85 1.97 18.46 -4.36
N ALA A 86 2.97 18.76 -3.53
CA ALA A 86 4.13 17.91 -3.31
C ALA A 86 4.03 17.13 -1.99
N ARG A 87 3.40 17.70 -0.96
CA ARG A 87 3.33 17.14 0.40
C ARG A 87 1.98 17.37 1.08
N ALA A 88 0.91 16.73 0.57
CA ALA A 88 -0.39 16.77 1.24
C ALA A 88 -0.29 16.16 2.63
N TYR A 89 -0.68 16.92 3.65
CA TYR A 89 -0.60 16.50 5.05
C TYR A 89 -2.00 16.30 5.64
N ILE A 90 -2.25 15.12 6.21
CA ILE A 90 -3.48 14.82 6.96
C ILE A 90 -3.17 14.25 8.34
N THR A 91 -4.11 14.43 9.26
CA THR A 91 -4.02 13.91 10.63
C THR A 91 -5.25 13.11 11.00
N ALA A 92 -5.11 12.21 11.97
CA ALA A 92 -6.16 11.38 12.53
C ALA A 92 -6.11 11.48 14.06
N VAL A 93 -7.23 11.81 14.69
CA VAL A 93 -7.34 12.09 16.13
C VAL A 93 -8.49 11.28 16.69
N LYS A 94 -8.23 10.56 17.77
CA LYS A 94 -9.25 9.89 18.58
C LYS A 94 -8.85 9.96 20.05
N PRO A 95 -9.75 10.31 20.99
CA PRO A 95 -9.44 10.30 22.42
C PRO A 95 -8.88 8.93 22.85
N GLY A 96 -7.83 8.93 23.68
CA GLY A 96 -7.13 7.72 24.12
C GLY A 96 -6.09 7.19 23.13
N TYR A 97 -5.86 7.86 22.00
CA TYR A 97 -4.86 7.51 21.00
C TYR A 97 -3.94 8.68 20.71
N PHE A 98 -2.69 8.39 20.37
CA PHE A 98 -1.78 9.39 19.83
C PHE A 98 -2.27 9.86 18.46
N LYS A 99 -2.03 11.13 18.13
CA LYS A 99 -2.39 11.69 16.83
C LYS A 99 -1.64 10.95 15.72
N GLY A 100 -2.38 10.31 14.81
CA GLY A 100 -1.82 9.75 13.58
C GLY A 100 -1.67 10.84 12.51
N SER A 101 -0.74 10.68 11.57
CA SER A 101 -0.63 11.61 10.43
C SER A 101 0.06 11.01 9.21
N ARG A 102 -0.27 11.51 8.02
CA ARG A 102 0.29 11.03 6.74
C ARG A 102 0.63 12.15 5.79
N ILE A 103 1.66 11.88 4.99
CA ILE A 103 2.09 12.70 3.87
C ILE A 103 2.03 11.88 2.60
N PHE A 104 1.50 12.48 1.55
CA PHE A 104 1.40 11.86 0.23
C PHE A 104 1.33 12.96 -0.84
N GLN A 105 1.45 12.56 -2.10
CA GLN A 105 1.28 13.47 -3.21
C GLN A 105 -0.18 13.39 -3.70
N PRO A 106 -0.96 14.48 -3.63
CA PRO A 106 -2.35 14.47 -4.04
C PRO A 106 -2.50 14.55 -5.57
N VAL A 107 -3.63 14.06 -6.06
CA VAL A 107 -4.05 14.16 -7.46
C VAL A 107 -4.89 15.42 -7.64
N LYS A 108 -4.49 16.29 -8.57
CA LYS A 108 -5.19 17.56 -8.84
C LYS A 108 -6.61 17.30 -9.37
N ASP A 109 -7.56 18.01 -8.78
CA ASP A 109 -9.01 17.90 -8.95
C ASP A 109 -9.53 16.46 -8.63
N GLY A 110 -8.62 15.61 -8.11
CA GLY A 110 -8.56 14.14 -8.06
C GLY A 110 -9.25 13.47 -6.89
N PHE A 111 -9.35 12.14 -6.90
CA PHE A 111 -9.41 11.35 -5.66
C PHE A 111 -8.01 10.84 -5.29
N SER A 112 -7.48 11.29 -4.16
CA SER A 112 -6.21 10.82 -3.61
C SER A 112 -6.42 9.80 -2.49
N LYS A 113 -5.61 8.74 -2.48
CA LYS A 113 -5.61 7.72 -1.42
C LYS A 113 -4.40 7.95 -0.51
N PRO A 114 -4.56 8.56 0.68
CA PRO A 114 -3.47 8.60 1.65
C PRO A 114 -3.06 7.18 2.08
N PRO A 115 -1.80 6.97 2.50
CA PRO A 115 -1.39 5.72 3.11
C PRO A 115 -2.26 5.36 4.32
N LEU A 116 -2.40 4.06 4.59
CA LEU A 116 -3.13 3.53 5.75
C LEU A 116 -2.66 4.23 7.04
N ILE A 117 -3.60 4.71 7.86
CA ILE A 117 -3.29 5.31 9.17
C ILE A 117 -3.49 4.27 10.26
N LYS A 118 -2.44 3.92 11.00
CA LYS A 118 -2.54 3.07 12.20
C LYS A 118 -2.46 3.96 13.44
N LEU A 119 -3.52 4.01 14.24
CA LEU A 119 -3.51 4.76 15.49
C LEU A 119 -2.90 3.93 16.62
N LEU A 120 -2.08 4.59 17.43
CA LEU A 120 -1.39 3.98 18.55
C LEU A 120 -2.09 4.37 19.85
N ALA A 121 -2.48 3.39 20.68
CA ALA A 121 -3.15 3.66 21.94
C ALA A 121 -2.21 4.38 22.92
N GLN A 122 -2.74 5.38 23.62
CA GLN A 122 -2.05 6.03 24.73
C GLN A 122 -2.02 5.08 25.92
N LYS A 123 -0.84 4.56 26.24
CA LYS A 123 -0.62 3.69 27.41
C LYS A 123 0.16 4.46 28.47
N SER A 124 -0.39 4.52 29.69
CA SER A 124 0.34 5.06 30.84
C SER A 124 1.57 4.21 31.12
N ILE A 125 2.71 4.87 31.29
CA ILE A 125 3.98 4.26 31.68
C ILE A 125 4.36 4.60 33.13
N GLY A 126 3.52 5.39 33.81
CA GLY A 126 3.66 5.81 35.20
C GLY A 126 3.27 7.28 35.41
N THR A 127 3.22 7.69 36.68
CA THR A 127 2.94 9.08 37.08
C THR A 127 4.16 9.73 37.74
N ILE A 128 4.39 11.01 37.47
CA ILE A 128 5.45 11.82 38.09
C ILE A 128 4.81 13.03 38.78
N SER A 129 5.21 13.32 40.01
CA SER A 129 4.77 14.55 40.71
C SER A 129 5.39 15.78 40.06
N ALA A 130 4.55 16.74 39.62
CA ALA A 130 5.03 17.98 39.02
C ALA A 130 5.91 18.82 39.96
N SER A 131 5.66 18.74 41.28
CA SER A 131 6.39 19.52 42.28
C SER A 131 7.76 18.93 42.62
N SER A 132 7.86 17.59 42.77
CA SER A 132 9.11 16.92 43.15
C SER A 132 9.94 16.41 41.97
N GLY A 133 9.34 16.29 40.78
CA GLY A 133 9.96 15.60 39.65
C GLY A 133 10.06 14.08 39.89
N GLY A 134 10.76 13.39 39.00
CA GLY A 134 10.92 11.94 39.05
C GLY A 134 11.15 11.32 37.67
N SER A 135 11.12 9.99 37.59
CA SER A 135 11.24 9.25 36.32
C SER A 135 10.33 8.04 36.27
N VAL A 136 9.86 7.71 35.07
CA VAL A 136 9.06 6.51 34.78
C VAL A 136 9.63 5.80 33.57
N GLU A 137 9.57 4.47 33.56
CA GLU A 137 10.16 3.63 32.51
C GLU A 137 9.25 2.45 32.18
N THR A 138 9.11 2.18 30.89
CA THR A 138 8.43 0.98 30.38
C THR A 138 9.30 -0.25 30.51
N SER A 139 8.68 -1.44 30.56
CA SER A 139 9.41 -2.70 30.43
C SER A 139 10.20 -2.81 29.11
N GLY A 140 9.79 -2.07 28.07
CA GLY A 140 10.49 -1.98 26.79
C GLY A 140 11.69 -1.02 26.77
N GLY A 141 12.00 -0.34 27.88
CA GLY A 141 13.18 0.51 28.00
C GLY A 141 13.02 1.96 27.53
N THR A 142 11.80 2.38 27.17
CA THR A 142 11.46 3.81 27.01
C THR A 142 11.30 4.45 28.39
N LYS A 143 12.06 5.50 28.69
CA LYS A 143 12.07 6.22 29.97
C LYS A 143 11.90 7.72 29.78
N VAL A 144 11.14 8.34 30.69
CA VAL A 144 10.94 9.79 30.77
C VAL A 144 11.29 10.26 32.17
N GLN A 145 12.04 11.35 32.27
CA GLN A 145 12.44 11.96 33.54
C GLN A 145 12.17 13.46 33.52
N LEU A 146 11.49 13.94 34.57
CA LEU A 146 11.11 15.34 34.74
C LEU A 146 11.83 15.93 35.96
N PRO A 147 12.43 17.13 35.86
CA PRO A 147 12.90 17.88 37.02
C PRO A 147 11.74 18.35 37.92
N ALA A 148 12.06 18.68 39.18
CA ALA A 148 11.12 19.32 40.09
C ALA A 148 10.62 20.66 39.53
N ASN A 149 9.31 20.93 39.64
CA ASN A 149 8.65 22.15 39.17
C ASN A 149 8.83 22.44 37.67
N ALA A 150 9.02 21.38 36.86
CA ALA A 150 9.24 21.50 35.42
C ALA A 150 7.95 21.73 34.61
N ILE A 151 6.77 21.65 35.22
CA ILE A 151 5.48 21.74 34.52
C ILE A 151 4.86 23.12 34.69
N GLU A 152 4.38 23.69 33.58
CA GLU A 152 3.76 25.00 33.56
C GLU A 152 2.35 24.97 34.17
N GLY A 153 2.08 25.82 35.16
CA GLY A 153 0.73 26.05 35.69
C GLY A 153 0.07 24.87 36.40
N TYR A 154 0.79 23.77 36.66
CA TYR A 154 0.24 22.55 37.25
C TYR A 154 1.20 21.94 38.29
N SER A 155 0.67 21.57 39.45
CA SER A 155 1.42 21.05 40.59
C SER A 155 0.98 19.65 41.04
N GLY A 156 0.06 19.02 40.33
CA GLY A 156 -0.47 17.69 40.63
C GLY A 156 0.39 16.53 40.10
N GLN A 157 -0.19 15.33 40.05
CA GLN A 157 0.44 14.17 39.42
C GLN A 157 0.32 14.27 37.90
N VAL A 158 1.43 14.07 37.20
CA VAL A 158 1.49 14.03 35.73
C VAL A 158 1.53 12.59 35.28
N ASN A 159 0.48 12.16 34.58
CA ASN A 159 0.45 10.87 33.93
C ASN A 159 1.26 10.93 32.63
N VAL A 160 2.30 10.10 32.52
CA VAL A 160 3.12 10.00 31.32
C VAL A 160 2.56 8.87 30.46
N VAL A 161 2.11 9.20 29.25
CA VAL A 161 1.73 8.20 28.25
C VAL A 161 2.80 8.13 27.18
N ALA A 162 3.22 6.92 26.81
CA ALA A 162 4.24 6.76 25.77
C ALA A 162 4.03 5.49 24.94
N LYS A 163 4.40 5.56 23.66
CA LYS A 163 4.45 4.41 22.76
C LYS A 163 5.67 4.45 21.87
N TYR A 164 6.57 3.48 22.10
CA TYR A 164 7.72 3.23 21.25
C TYR A 164 7.28 2.65 19.90
N VAL A 165 7.84 3.17 18.82
CA VAL A 165 7.67 2.71 17.45
C VAL A 165 9.00 2.12 17.00
N ASN A 166 9.05 0.80 16.85
CA ASN A 166 10.26 0.08 16.48
C ASN A 166 10.57 0.27 14.97
N PRO A 167 11.70 0.90 14.59
CA PRO A 167 12.06 1.12 13.19
C PRO A 167 12.32 -0.17 12.40
N THR A 168 12.51 -1.31 13.07
CA THR A 168 12.71 -2.62 12.43
C THR A 168 11.40 -3.42 12.30
N SER A 169 10.25 -2.82 12.63
CA SER A 169 8.96 -3.51 12.53
C SER A 169 8.44 -3.49 11.08
N PRO A 170 7.84 -4.60 10.58
CA PRO A 170 7.31 -4.66 9.21
C PRO A 170 6.23 -3.61 8.90
N ASP A 171 5.54 -3.10 9.92
CA ASP A 171 4.50 -2.07 9.79
C ASP A 171 4.96 -0.69 10.29
N PHE A 172 6.28 -0.46 10.39
CA PHE A 172 6.88 0.79 10.85
C PHE A 172 6.30 2.04 10.15
N PHE A 173 6.25 2.01 8.81
CA PHE A 173 5.72 3.11 7.99
C PHE A 173 4.24 3.40 8.25
N ALA A 174 3.47 2.38 8.67
CA ALA A 174 2.08 2.54 9.07
C ALA A 174 1.95 3.08 10.51
N ARG A 175 2.98 3.06 11.34
CA ARG A 175 2.92 3.54 12.74
C ARG A 175 3.55 4.92 12.93
N MET A 176 4.52 5.29 12.11
CA MET A 176 5.21 6.57 12.20
C MET A 176 4.32 7.74 11.72
N PRO A 177 4.54 8.97 12.21
CA PRO A 177 3.93 10.16 11.64
C PRO A 177 4.66 10.62 10.37
N GLY A 178 3.92 11.22 9.44
CA GLY A 178 4.49 11.80 8.22
C GLY A 178 5.12 10.75 7.28
N ASP A 179 6.31 11.08 6.73
CA ASP A 179 7.03 10.30 5.72
C ASP A 179 8.56 10.25 5.94
N LEU A 180 9.04 10.59 7.14
CA LEU A 180 10.47 10.77 7.48
C LEU A 180 11.21 11.87 6.70
N GLY A 181 10.51 12.72 5.96
CA GLY A 181 11.08 13.96 5.43
C GLY A 181 11.45 14.91 6.56
N ALA A 182 12.67 15.46 6.51
CA ALA A 182 13.23 16.25 7.61
C ALA A 182 14.04 17.46 7.14
N ASP A 183 13.93 18.56 7.89
CA ASP A 183 14.81 19.72 7.77
C ASP A 183 15.79 19.75 8.94
N ASN A 184 17.08 19.66 8.62
CA ASN A 184 18.15 19.75 9.62
C ASN A 184 18.24 21.15 10.26
N ALA A 185 19.18 21.35 11.19
CA ALA A 185 19.37 22.63 11.88
C ALA A 185 19.69 23.81 10.94
N GLU A 186 20.24 23.54 9.75
CA GLU A 186 20.52 24.53 8.70
C GLU A 186 19.32 24.76 7.74
N ASN A 187 18.17 24.15 8.03
CA ASN A 187 16.98 24.09 7.16
C ASN A 187 17.24 23.44 5.79
N LYS A 188 18.18 22.50 5.71
CA LYS A 188 18.38 21.67 4.52
C LYS A 188 17.48 20.43 4.58
N ARG A 189 16.80 20.16 3.47
CA ARG A 189 15.89 19.01 3.32
C ARG A 189 16.66 17.70 3.13
N GLY A 190 16.26 16.68 3.87
CA GLY A 190 16.74 15.31 3.77
C GLY A 190 15.69 14.31 4.23
N ALA A 191 16.13 13.07 4.45
CA ALA A 191 15.32 11.99 4.99
C ALA A 191 16.01 11.35 6.20
N LEU A 192 15.20 10.86 7.12
CA LEU A 192 15.69 10.21 8.34
C LEU A 192 15.80 8.70 8.21
N ILE A 193 16.80 8.15 8.89
CA ILE A 193 16.98 6.72 9.15
C ILE A 193 16.88 6.51 10.66
N SER A 194 15.83 5.83 11.10
CA SER A 194 15.45 5.79 12.52
C SER A 194 16.14 4.71 13.34
N TYR A 195 16.65 5.09 14.51
CA TYR A 195 17.19 4.17 15.53
C TYR A 195 16.23 3.97 16.71
N GLY A 196 15.11 4.68 16.72
CA GLY A 196 14.08 4.54 17.73
C GLY A 196 13.25 5.80 17.89
N MET A 197 11.95 5.65 17.70
CA MET A 197 10.96 6.71 17.80
C MET A 197 10.01 6.44 18.96
N SER A 198 9.49 7.47 19.61
CA SER A 198 8.40 7.32 20.57
C SER A 198 7.43 8.49 20.53
N ASN A 199 6.14 8.16 20.57
CA ASN A 199 5.11 9.12 20.93
C ASN A 199 5.14 9.29 22.45
N ILE A 200 5.24 10.54 22.93
CA ILE A 200 5.24 10.83 24.37
C ILE A 200 4.36 12.04 24.63
N GLU A 201 3.42 11.91 25.56
CA GLU A 201 2.58 13.02 26.01
C GLU A 201 2.49 13.03 27.55
N LEU A 202 2.38 14.23 28.11
CA LEU A 202 2.18 14.45 29.54
C LEU A 202 0.75 14.89 29.79
N LEU A 203 0.02 14.20 30.67
CA LEU A 203 -1.38 14.45 30.97
C LEU A 203 -1.57 14.84 32.44
N ASP A 204 -2.46 15.80 32.72
CA ASP A 204 -2.94 16.08 34.07
C ASP A 204 -3.92 15.00 34.58
N ASP A 205 -4.42 15.18 35.79
CA ASP A 205 -5.42 14.31 36.43
C ASP A 205 -6.77 14.26 35.69
N ARG A 206 -7.03 15.22 34.82
CA ARG A 206 -8.23 15.32 33.97
C ARG A 206 -7.98 14.81 32.53
N GLY A 207 -6.78 14.34 32.23
CA GLY A 207 -6.37 13.86 30.91
C GLY A 207 -6.01 14.97 29.91
N ASN A 208 -5.89 16.23 30.34
CA ASN A 208 -5.46 17.33 29.47
C ASN A 208 -3.93 17.34 29.33
N LYS A 209 -3.44 17.74 28.15
CA LYS A 209 -2.00 17.88 27.90
C LYS A 209 -1.40 19.02 28.73
N VAL A 210 -0.32 18.73 29.46
CA VAL A 210 0.47 19.74 30.18
C VAL A 210 1.80 20.02 29.46
N LYS A 211 2.36 21.21 29.67
CA LYS A 211 3.58 21.68 29.01
C LYS A 211 4.74 21.77 29.99
N ILE A 212 5.97 21.63 29.47
CA ILE A 212 7.18 21.94 30.21
C ILE A 212 7.30 23.47 30.31
N LYS A 213 7.63 23.95 31.51
CA LYS A 213 7.89 25.37 31.77
C LYS A 213 9.03 25.90 30.89
N PRO A 214 8.90 27.08 30.26
CA PRO A 214 9.98 27.66 29.45
C PRO A 214 11.33 27.69 30.18
N GLY A 215 12.38 27.23 29.50
CA GLY A 215 13.75 27.13 30.03
C GLY A 215 14.06 25.86 30.83
N MET A 216 13.06 25.04 31.17
CA MET A 216 13.26 23.70 31.74
C MET A 216 13.33 22.64 30.63
N LYS A 217 13.97 21.51 30.91
CA LYS A 217 14.08 20.38 29.98
C LYS A 217 13.76 19.06 30.69
N ALA A 218 13.11 18.15 29.97
CA ALA A 218 12.91 16.77 30.37
C ALA A 218 13.99 15.88 29.73
N THR A 219 14.30 14.74 30.35
CA THR A 219 15.18 13.73 29.74
C THR A 219 14.33 12.59 29.19
N ILE A 220 14.58 12.20 27.94
CA ILE A 220 13.97 11.03 27.31
C ILE A 220 15.05 10.01 26.97
N THR A 221 14.76 8.73 27.20
CA THR A 221 15.61 7.61 26.83
C THR A 221 14.80 6.62 26.02
N LEU A 222 15.28 6.26 24.82
CA LEU A 222 14.64 5.29 23.94
C LEU A 222 15.56 4.09 23.67
N PRO A 223 15.02 2.87 23.58
CA PRO A 223 15.80 1.69 23.23
C PRO A 223 16.20 1.73 21.75
N VAL A 224 17.40 1.24 21.45
CA VAL A 224 17.85 0.94 20.09
C VAL A 224 17.60 -0.55 19.84
N PRO A 225 16.88 -0.93 18.77
CA PRO A 225 16.65 -2.33 18.45
C PRO A 225 17.97 -3.12 18.33
N PRO A 226 18.04 -4.37 18.81
CA PRO A 226 19.30 -5.13 18.81
C PRO A 226 20.03 -5.19 17.47
N SER A 227 19.30 -5.23 16.36
CA SER A 227 19.87 -5.22 14.99
C SER A 227 20.49 -3.88 14.58
N LEU A 228 20.14 -2.77 15.23
CA LEU A 228 20.66 -1.43 14.93
C LEU A 228 21.77 -1.00 15.90
N GLN A 229 21.85 -1.60 17.10
CA GLN A 229 22.79 -1.22 18.17
C GLN A 229 24.27 -1.19 17.76
N SER A 230 24.62 -2.03 16.82
CA SER A 230 25.98 -2.23 16.33
C SER A 230 26.41 -1.16 15.31
N SER A 231 25.45 -0.44 14.72
CA SER A 231 25.67 0.76 13.89
C SER A 231 25.39 2.07 14.64
N ALA A 232 25.02 2.01 15.92
CA ALA A 232 24.72 3.18 16.72
C ALA A 232 26.00 3.97 17.01
N THR A 233 25.98 5.28 16.77
CA THR A 233 27.09 6.19 17.06
C THR A 233 27.05 6.66 18.53
N PRO A 234 28.19 7.06 19.14
CA PRO A 234 28.20 7.56 20.51
C PRO A 234 27.25 8.74 20.76
N THR A 235 27.06 9.57 19.73
CA THR A 235 26.10 10.68 19.71
C THR A 235 25.24 10.62 18.45
N ILE A 236 23.98 11.03 18.54
CA ILE A 236 23.06 11.09 17.41
C ILE A 236 22.19 12.35 17.50
N ALA A 237 21.75 12.88 16.35
CA ALA A 237 20.81 14.00 16.33
C ALA A 237 19.43 13.56 16.84
N MET A 238 18.75 14.47 17.53
CA MET A 238 17.37 14.27 17.97
C MET A 238 16.42 15.04 17.05
N TRP A 239 15.27 14.44 16.79
CA TRP A 239 14.29 14.97 15.86
C TRP A 239 12.91 14.97 16.49
N TYR A 240 12.19 16.08 16.38
CA TYR A 240 10.79 16.15 16.74
C TYR A 240 9.93 16.30 15.49
N PHE A 241 8.72 15.75 15.53
CA PHE A 241 7.78 15.91 14.44
C PHE A 241 6.97 17.20 14.61
N ASP A 242 7.14 18.14 13.68
CA ASP A 242 6.33 19.35 13.61
C ASP A 242 4.95 18.99 13.04
N GLU A 243 3.99 18.77 13.93
CA GLU A 243 2.60 18.43 13.59
C GLU A 243 1.85 19.54 12.83
N THR A 244 2.40 20.75 12.73
CA THR A 244 1.77 21.82 11.94
C THR A 244 2.23 21.79 10.49
N LYS A 245 3.49 21.42 10.27
CA LYS A 245 4.12 21.38 8.93
C LYS A 245 4.18 19.98 8.32
N GLY A 246 3.95 18.94 9.12
CA GLY A 246 4.18 17.56 8.67
C GLY A 246 5.63 17.32 8.31
N ILE A 247 6.58 17.79 9.13
CA ILE A 247 8.00 17.60 8.85
C ILE A 247 8.79 17.37 10.13
N TRP A 248 9.81 16.55 10.04
CA TRP A 248 10.74 16.36 11.15
C TRP A 248 11.73 17.51 11.23
N LYS A 249 11.98 18.00 12.45
CA LYS A 249 12.91 19.10 12.74
C LYS A 249 13.98 18.63 13.72
N GLU A 250 15.23 18.95 13.41
CA GLU A 250 16.37 18.66 14.28
C GLU A 250 16.32 19.56 15.52
N GLU A 251 16.39 18.96 16.71
CA GLU A 251 16.53 19.68 17.96
C GLU A 251 17.27 18.83 19.00
N GLY A 252 18.51 19.20 19.31
CA GLY A 252 19.30 18.56 20.37
C GLY A 252 20.03 17.30 19.89
N THR A 253 20.67 16.63 20.86
CA THR A 253 21.55 15.49 20.62
C THR A 253 21.36 14.43 21.69
N GLY A 254 21.30 13.16 21.28
CA GLY A 254 21.28 11.99 22.15
C GLY A 254 22.66 11.38 22.32
N THR A 255 22.91 10.77 23.47
CA THR A 255 24.11 9.97 23.78
C THR A 255 23.75 8.50 23.90
N TYR A 256 24.52 7.64 23.25
CA TYR A 256 24.34 6.19 23.29
C TYR A 256 24.99 5.58 24.53
N ASN A 257 24.24 4.78 25.28
CA ASN A 257 24.79 3.97 26.37
C ASN A 257 23.94 2.70 26.57
N ASN A 258 24.60 1.54 26.63
CA ASN A 258 23.96 0.24 26.92
C ASN A 258 22.69 -0.05 26.12
N GLY A 259 22.73 0.11 24.79
CA GLY A 259 21.60 -0.21 23.91
C GLY A 259 20.47 0.84 23.90
N LYS A 260 20.70 2.02 24.48
CA LYS A 260 19.70 3.12 24.55
C LYS A 260 20.33 4.45 24.16
N TYR A 261 19.55 5.32 23.52
CA TYR A 261 19.88 6.74 23.36
C TYR A 261 19.18 7.57 24.42
N THR A 262 19.90 8.52 25.04
CA THR A 262 19.37 9.45 26.05
C THR A 262 19.67 10.89 25.66
N GLY A 263 18.68 11.78 25.79
CA GLY A 263 18.79 13.18 25.41
C GLY A 263 17.76 14.06 26.12
N GLN A 264 17.90 15.38 26.00
CA GLN A 264 17.05 16.36 26.67
C GLN A 264 16.12 17.07 25.69
N VAL A 265 14.84 17.23 26.08
CA VAL A 265 13.79 17.86 25.26
C VAL A 265 13.13 19.02 26.01
N ALA A 266 12.81 20.09 25.29
CA ALA A 266 12.11 21.25 25.86
C ALA A 266 10.57 21.16 25.70
N HIS A 267 10.08 20.22 24.89
CA HIS A 267 8.67 19.99 24.67
C HIS A 267 8.40 18.51 24.33
N PHE A 268 7.14 18.10 24.38
CA PHE A 268 6.71 16.75 24.01
C PHE A 268 5.95 16.76 22.70
N SER A 269 6.32 15.82 21.83
CA SER A 269 5.72 15.48 20.54
C SER A 269 6.17 14.05 20.21
N VAL A 270 6.17 13.66 18.94
CA VAL A 270 6.88 12.44 18.54
C VAL A 270 8.36 12.75 18.44
N TRP A 271 9.17 12.05 19.25
CA TRP A 271 10.62 12.22 19.29
C TRP A 271 11.34 11.01 18.70
N ASN A 272 12.45 11.26 18.03
CA ASN A 272 13.17 10.26 17.28
C ASN A 272 14.70 10.50 17.34
N TYR A 273 15.48 9.42 17.30
CA TYR A 273 16.94 9.44 17.29
C TYR A 273 17.45 8.90 15.95
N ASP A 274 17.85 9.78 15.04
CA ASP A 274 17.98 9.41 13.62
C ASP A 274 19.24 9.97 12.99
N HIS A 275 19.75 9.21 12.02
CA HIS A 275 20.69 9.74 11.04
C HIS A 275 19.92 10.47 9.94
N TRP A 276 20.41 11.64 9.56
CA TRP A 276 19.87 12.42 8.46
C TRP A 276 20.73 12.27 7.21
N THR A 277 20.08 12.11 6.06
CA THR A 277 20.74 12.02 4.75
C THR A 277 20.11 13.02 3.77
N PRO A 278 20.91 13.76 2.99
CA PRO A 278 20.36 14.69 2.00
C PRO A 278 19.64 13.93 0.87
N LEU A 279 18.53 14.47 0.36
CA LEU A 279 17.72 13.82 -0.69
C LEU A 279 18.50 13.53 -2.00
N GLY A 280 19.60 14.25 -2.23
CA GLY A 280 20.52 14.04 -3.35
C GLY A 280 21.31 12.73 -3.30
N THR A 281 21.47 12.12 -2.12
CA THR A 281 22.31 10.93 -1.87
C THR A 281 21.51 9.68 -1.50
N LEU A 282 20.18 9.72 -1.60
CA LEU A 282 19.31 8.59 -1.25
C LEU A 282 19.54 7.37 -2.16
N PRO A 283 19.62 6.14 -1.61
CA PRO A 283 19.58 4.91 -2.39
C PRO A 283 18.30 4.82 -3.21
N LEU A 284 18.41 4.27 -4.43
CA LEU A 284 17.33 4.18 -5.44
C LEU A 284 16.01 3.55 -4.92
N ILE A 285 16.07 2.75 -3.87
CA ILE A 285 14.90 2.10 -3.25
C ILE A 285 13.93 3.11 -2.59
N LEU A 286 14.46 4.18 -1.97
CA LEU A 286 13.64 5.17 -1.27
C LEU A 286 12.97 6.16 -2.25
N ARG A 287 13.66 6.47 -3.37
CA ARG A 287 13.10 7.27 -4.47
C ARG A 287 11.97 6.57 -5.22
N TRP A 288 12.01 5.23 -5.28
CA TRP A 288 10.99 4.41 -5.91
C TRP A 288 9.74 4.23 -5.04
N MET A 289 9.89 4.07 -3.72
CA MET A 289 8.75 3.95 -2.78
C MET A 289 7.86 5.19 -2.74
N LEU A 290 8.45 6.39 -2.76
CA LEU A 290 7.72 7.65 -2.78
C LEU A 290 6.89 7.85 -4.07
N SER A 291 7.33 7.27 -5.19
CA SER A 291 6.64 7.37 -6.49
C SER A 291 5.42 6.44 -6.63
N LYS A 292 5.22 5.51 -5.70
CA LYS A 292 4.15 4.49 -5.73
C LYS A 292 2.93 4.83 -4.86
N ILE A 293 2.96 5.97 -4.16
CA ILE A 293 1.90 6.38 -3.21
C ILE A 293 0.80 7.23 -3.90
N SER A 294 1.00 7.69 -5.14
CA SER A 294 0.06 8.62 -5.79
C SER A 294 -0.23 8.28 -7.26
N SER A 295 -1.44 7.81 -7.57
CA SER A 295 -2.28 8.32 -8.68
C SER A 295 -3.47 7.42 -9.05
N MET A 296 -4.69 7.99 -9.06
CA MET A 296 -5.73 7.83 -10.10
C MET A 296 -6.78 8.98 -9.98
N PRO A 297 -7.60 9.29 -11.01
CA PRO A 297 -7.92 10.65 -11.46
C PRO A 297 -9.24 11.24 -10.87
N PRO A 298 -9.60 12.50 -11.24
CA PRO A 298 -10.62 13.33 -10.60
C PRO A 298 -12.05 12.88 -10.89
N GLU A 299 -12.98 12.94 -9.93
CA GLU A 299 -13.80 14.13 -9.65
C GLU A 299 -14.90 13.79 -8.58
N GLY A 300 -15.48 14.77 -7.86
CA GLY A 300 -16.94 14.76 -7.54
C GLY A 300 -17.47 15.05 -6.13
N GLU A 301 -16.64 15.19 -5.13
CA GLU A 301 -16.60 16.23 -4.09
C GLU A 301 -17.80 16.99 -3.39
N GLU A 302 -19.08 16.98 -3.76
CA GLU A 302 -20.11 17.78 -3.00
C GLU A 302 -21.16 16.99 -2.17
N GLU A 303 -21.23 15.65 -2.26
CA GLU A 303 -22.40 14.89 -1.73
C GLU A 303 -22.34 14.31 -0.28
N VAL A 304 -21.28 14.49 0.51
CA VAL A 304 -21.13 13.77 1.82
C VAL A 304 -21.78 14.47 3.03
N LEU A 305 -22.25 15.71 2.89
CA LEU A 305 -22.54 16.56 4.05
C LEU A 305 -23.95 16.44 4.68
N ASN A 306 -24.85 15.53 4.28
CA ASN A 306 -26.30 15.68 4.58
C ASN A 306 -27.15 14.55 5.29
N HIS A 307 -26.66 13.45 5.93
CA HIS A 307 -27.58 12.42 6.58
C HIS A 307 -27.09 11.69 7.91
N PRO A 308 -27.86 11.66 9.05
CA PRO A 308 -27.56 10.94 10.35
C PRO A 308 -28.49 9.70 10.76
N PRO A 309 -28.27 8.92 11.89
CA PRO A 309 -28.80 7.52 12.17
C PRO A 309 -29.97 7.24 13.23
N ASP A 310 -30.60 6.02 13.25
CA ASP A 310 -31.91 5.56 13.87
C ASP A 310 -31.91 4.67 15.22
N PHE A 311 -33.09 4.35 15.84
CA PHE A 311 -33.37 3.64 17.16
C PHE A 311 -34.27 2.36 17.07
N LEU A 312 -34.33 1.43 18.07
CA LEU A 312 -35.09 0.12 18.09
C LEU A 312 -35.93 -0.13 19.37
N LEU A 313 -37.10 -0.79 19.27
CA LEU A 313 -38.06 -1.16 20.34
C LEU A 313 -38.35 -2.68 20.32
N THR A 314 -38.44 -3.36 21.47
CA THR A 314 -38.69 -4.82 21.61
C THR A 314 -39.68 -5.16 22.76
N VAL A 315 -40.56 -6.17 22.61
CA VAL A 315 -41.55 -6.65 23.62
C VAL A 315 -41.40 -8.16 23.80
N LYS A 316 -41.34 -8.66 25.03
CA LYS A 316 -41.12 -10.08 25.37
C LYS A 316 -42.12 -10.61 26.40
N ASP A 317 -42.41 -11.91 26.33
CA ASP A 317 -43.17 -12.65 27.35
C ASP A 317 -42.32 -12.83 28.61
N LYS A 318 -42.81 -12.43 29.79
CA LYS A 318 -41.99 -12.38 31.01
C LYS A 318 -41.61 -13.77 31.52
N LYS A 319 -42.45 -14.78 31.29
CA LYS A 319 -42.28 -16.14 31.83
C LYS A 319 -41.40 -17.03 30.95
N THR A 320 -41.50 -16.86 29.63
CA THR A 320 -40.77 -17.64 28.63
C THR A 320 -39.58 -16.90 28.02
N LYS A 321 -39.47 -15.57 28.23
CA LYS A 321 -38.46 -14.66 27.66
C LYS A 321 -38.45 -14.55 26.13
N ASN A 322 -39.47 -15.10 25.45
CA ASN A 322 -39.62 -15.04 24.00
C ASN A 322 -40.04 -13.64 23.52
N THR A 323 -39.43 -13.15 22.44
CA THR A 323 -39.78 -11.88 21.80
C THR A 323 -41.11 -11.99 21.07
N LEU A 324 -42.09 -11.22 21.52
CA LEU A 324 -43.44 -11.15 20.95
C LEU A 324 -43.54 -10.06 19.87
N TYR A 325 -42.72 -9.00 19.93
CA TYR A 325 -42.72 -7.87 18.96
C TYR A 325 -41.36 -7.11 18.94
N SER A 326 -40.88 -6.58 17.79
CA SER A 326 -39.64 -5.77 17.67
C SER A 326 -39.62 -4.84 16.43
N ASN A 327 -39.22 -3.55 16.52
CA ASN A 327 -39.22 -2.59 15.40
C ASN A 327 -38.29 -1.34 15.55
N VAL A 328 -37.78 -0.76 14.45
CA VAL A 328 -36.80 0.37 14.36
C VAL A 328 -37.48 1.70 13.94
N PHE A 329 -37.05 2.86 14.46
CA PHE A 329 -37.56 4.20 14.12
C PHE A 329 -36.45 5.28 14.11
N PRO A 330 -36.53 6.33 13.25
CA PRO A 330 -35.47 7.34 13.05
C PRO A 330 -35.34 8.42 14.14
N PRO A 331 -34.23 9.20 14.19
CA PRO A 331 -34.06 10.30 15.14
C PRO A 331 -34.89 11.53 14.72
N PRO A 332 -35.25 12.43 15.66
CA PRO A 332 -36.01 13.62 15.32
C PRO A 332 -35.25 14.57 14.35
N VAL A 333 -35.88 14.96 13.24
CA VAL A 333 -35.35 15.92 12.25
C VAL A 333 -35.72 17.37 12.65
N ARG A 334 -34.79 18.33 12.50
CA ARG A 334 -35.03 19.79 12.70
C ARG A 334 -35.77 20.40 11.51
N VAL A 335 -36.79 21.22 11.75
CA VAL A 335 -37.42 22.07 10.73
C VAL A 335 -36.67 23.42 10.63
N PRO A 336 -36.35 23.97 9.44
CA PRO A 336 -35.50 25.15 9.30
C PRO A 336 -36.04 26.51 9.82
N ASP A 337 -37.34 26.70 10.09
CA ASP A 337 -37.89 28.06 10.35
C ASP A 337 -38.85 28.22 11.57
N GLY A 338 -38.75 27.36 12.61
CA GLY A 338 -39.62 27.44 13.81
C GLY A 338 -38.97 28.08 15.05
N ASN A 339 -39.65 29.05 15.67
CA ASN A 339 -39.31 29.61 16.99
C ASN A 339 -40.48 29.33 17.98
N PRO A 340 -40.33 28.55 19.08
CA PRO A 340 -39.11 27.90 19.59
C PRO A 340 -38.93 26.46 19.03
N PRO A 341 -37.71 25.89 19.10
CA PRO A 341 -37.39 24.62 18.48
C PRO A 341 -37.67 23.44 19.42
N GLN A 342 -38.53 22.49 19.05
CA GLN A 342 -38.42 21.13 19.59
C GLN A 342 -38.97 20.06 18.57
N ALA A 343 -38.54 18.78 18.65
CA ALA A 343 -39.04 17.60 17.88
C ALA A 343 -39.58 16.34 18.69
N THR A 344 -40.67 15.64 18.26
CA THR A 344 -41.33 14.45 18.94
C THR A 344 -41.36 13.24 18.04
N SER A 345 -41.24 12.05 18.64
CA SER A 345 -41.73 10.78 18.07
C SER A 345 -42.65 10.07 19.08
N SER A 346 -43.75 9.47 18.61
CA SER A 346 -44.59 8.56 19.40
C SER A 346 -45.01 7.33 18.59
N ALA A 347 -44.98 6.16 19.22
CA ALA A 347 -45.48 4.90 18.66
C ALA A 347 -46.59 4.34 19.56
N THR A 348 -47.70 3.88 18.95
CA THR A 348 -48.82 3.23 19.65
C THR A 348 -49.06 1.87 19.03
N PHE A 349 -49.10 0.82 19.85
CA PHE A 349 -49.37 -0.55 19.40
C PHE A 349 -50.37 -1.25 20.31
N GLN A 350 -51.12 -2.18 19.72
CA GLN A 350 -52.17 -2.97 20.39
C GLN A 350 -51.60 -4.34 20.73
N VAL A 351 -51.71 -4.73 22.00
CA VAL A 351 -51.11 -5.99 22.48
C VAL A 351 -52.19 -7.09 22.50
N PRO A 352 -51.91 -8.30 21.98
CA PRO A 352 -52.88 -9.40 22.02
C PRO A 352 -53.25 -9.77 23.46
N THR A 353 -54.50 -10.16 23.70
CA THR A 353 -54.96 -10.68 24.99
C THR A 353 -54.27 -12.00 25.31
N VAL A 354 -53.22 -11.95 26.12
CA VAL A 354 -52.56 -13.13 26.70
C VAL A 354 -52.44 -12.89 28.20
N THR A 355 -52.71 -13.91 28.99
CA THR A 355 -52.99 -13.82 30.43
C THR A 355 -51.78 -13.65 31.35
N ASP A 356 -50.54 -13.55 30.82
CA ASP A 356 -49.33 -13.45 31.62
C ASP A 356 -48.54 -12.14 31.35
N VAL A 357 -47.91 -11.61 32.41
CA VAL A 357 -47.21 -10.30 32.47
C VAL A 357 -46.14 -10.17 31.35
N MET A 358 -45.99 -8.98 30.76
CA MET A 358 -45.08 -8.69 29.65
C MET A 358 -43.97 -7.69 30.00
N GLU A 359 -42.84 -7.77 29.27
CA GLU A 359 -41.63 -6.95 29.43
C GLU A 359 -41.34 -6.15 28.14
N VAL A 360 -41.25 -4.81 28.20
CA VAL A 360 -41.04 -3.92 27.01
C VAL A 360 -39.73 -3.14 27.14
N THR A 361 -38.91 -3.06 26.07
CA THR A 361 -37.53 -2.52 26.05
C THR A 361 -37.27 -1.60 24.84
N VAL A 362 -36.59 -0.44 25.01
CA VAL A 362 -36.16 0.52 23.94
C VAL A 362 -34.65 0.72 23.95
N THR A 363 -33.99 0.71 22.78
CA THR A 363 -32.52 0.80 22.64
C THR A 363 -32.07 1.58 21.38
N PRO A 364 -31.01 2.42 21.42
CA PRO A 364 -30.40 3.03 20.22
C PRO A 364 -29.73 1.98 19.32
N VAL A 365 -29.79 2.15 17.99
CA VAL A 365 -29.16 1.21 17.04
C VAL A 365 -27.97 1.87 16.36
N GLN A 366 -26.76 1.39 16.67
CA GLN A 366 -25.62 1.51 15.77
C GLN A 366 -25.68 0.39 14.71
N PRO A 367 -25.15 0.59 13.49
CA PRO A 367 -25.10 -0.47 12.51
C PRO A 367 -24.14 -1.60 12.97
N GLY A 368 -24.67 -2.62 13.65
CA GLY A 368 -24.00 -3.93 13.85
C GLY A 368 -24.19 -4.59 15.23
N GLY A 369 -24.93 -5.72 15.25
CA GLY A 369 -24.91 -6.79 16.29
C GLY A 369 -26.32 -7.27 16.69
N PRO A 370 -26.55 -8.48 17.26
CA PRO A 370 -25.73 -9.70 17.42
C PRO A 370 -26.48 -11.03 17.15
N ASP A 371 -27.43 -11.13 16.20
CA ASP A 371 -28.09 -12.41 15.83
C ASP A 371 -27.21 -13.31 14.93
N TYR A 372 -26.03 -13.68 15.45
CA TYR A 372 -25.17 -14.77 14.99
C TYR A 372 -25.30 -15.92 16.03
N PRO A 373 -25.74 -17.14 15.67
CA PRO A 373 -26.22 -18.13 16.65
C PRO A 373 -25.13 -19.11 17.15
N THR A 374 -25.24 -19.56 18.41
CA THR A 374 -24.54 -20.75 18.95
C THR A 374 -25.44 -21.54 19.92
N ALA A 375 -25.56 -22.86 19.75
CA ALA A 375 -26.25 -23.82 20.63
C ALA A 375 -25.21 -24.69 21.38
N ALA A 376 -25.41 -25.41 22.49
CA ALA A 376 -26.39 -25.53 23.57
C ALA A 376 -25.67 -26.24 24.77
N ASP A 377 -26.25 -26.17 25.98
CA ASP A 377 -26.02 -27.00 27.19
C ASP A 377 -24.74 -26.84 28.03
N TYR A 378 -24.82 -26.02 29.10
CA TYR A 378 -24.34 -26.38 30.45
C TYR A 378 -25.00 -25.48 31.51
N SER A 379 -25.52 -26.08 32.60
CA SER A 379 -26.22 -25.39 33.71
C SER A 379 -25.66 -25.89 35.06
N PRO A 380 -25.79 -25.10 36.16
CA PRO A 380 -24.91 -25.14 37.34
C PRO A 380 -25.58 -25.70 38.61
N THR A 381 -24.82 -25.76 39.71
CA THR A 381 -25.29 -25.82 41.12
C THR A 381 -24.31 -24.98 41.96
N GLY A 382 -24.67 -23.87 42.64
CA GLY A 382 -25.32 -23.73 43.97
C GLY A 382 -24.24 -23.73 45.09
N ASP A 383 -24.12 -22.85 46.09
CA ASP A 383 -24.82 -21.69 46.65
C ASP A 383 -23.81 -20.86 47.50
N ASP A 384 -23.97 -19.53 47.55
CA ASP A 384 -23.83 -18.59 48.70
C ASP A 384 -23.44 -17.16 48.26
N ALA A 385 -24.24 -16.18 48.72
CA ALA A 385 -24.30 -14.75 48.36
C ALA A 385 -23.15 -13.86 48.94
N PRO A 386 -22.93 -12.58 48.55
CA PRO A 386 -23.76 -11.43 49.02
C PRO A 386 -23.83 -10.15 48.10
N ILE A 387 -24.54 -9.14 48.64
CA ILE A 387 -25.09 -7.85 48.14
C ILE A 387 -24.05 -6.76 47.68
N PRO A 388 -24.35 -5.86 46.70
CA PRO A 388 -23.50 -4.72 46.29
C PRO A 388 -24.05 -3.27 46.52
N THR A 389 -23.12 -2.29 46.59
CA THR A 389 -23.20 -0.84 46.95
C THR A 389 -23.16 0.15 45.74
N PRO A 390 -23.45 1.48 45.93
CA PRO A 390 -24.11 2.39 44.95
C PRO A 390 -23.21 3.31 44.08
N ALA A 391 -23.83 3.98 43.08
CA ALA A 391 -23.23 4.56 41.84
C ALA A 391 -23.32 6.11 41.65
N PRO A 392 -22.41 6.73 40.86
CA PRO A 392 -22.51 8.10 40.29
C PRO A 392 -23.27 8.14 38.94
N PRO A 393 -23.63 9.35 38.40
CA PRO A 393 -24.65 9.51 37.36
C PRO A 393 -24.18 9.26 35.91
N THR A 394 -25.02 8.59 35.11
CA THR A 394 -24.76 8.01 33.77
C THR A 394 -25.57 8.67 32.64
N PHE A 395 -24.94 8.88 31.47
CA PHE A 395 -25.62 8.77 30.17
C PHE A 395 -25.29 7.36 29.62
N ALA A 396 -26.33 6.65 29.14
CA ALA A 396 -26.46 5.20 29.04
C ALA A 396 -25.23 4.42 28.53
N ALA A 397 -24.76 3.46 29.34
CA ALA A 397 -23.84 2.41 28.94
C ALA A 397 -24.55 1.34 28.09
N GLU A 398 -23.76 0.52 27.38
CA GLU A 398 -24.20 -0.71 26.73
C GLU A 398 -25.08 -1.53 27.70
N GLY A 399 -26.39 -1.61 27.42
CA GLY A 399 -27.35 -2.35 28.24
C GLY A 399 -28.37 -1.54 29.06
N GLU A 400 -28.41 -0.21 29.01
CA GLU A 400 -29.56 0.52 29.59
C GLU A 400 -30.78 0.51 28.67
N SER A 401 -31.55 -0.57 28.80
CA SER A 401 -32.93 -0.69 28.34
C SER A 401 -33.89 -0.08 29.36
N VAL A 402 -34.77 0.83 28.93
CA VAL A 402 -35.93 1.22 29.76
C VAL A 402 -36.93 0.07 29.71
N THR A 403 -37.01 -0.70 30.79
CA THR A 403 -37.93 -1.83 30.92
C THR A 403 -39.18 -1.45 31.70
N VAL A 404 -40.35 -1.54 31.08
CA VAL A 404 -41.64 -1.27 31.75
C VAL A 404 -42.42 -2.57 31.88
N GLU A 405 -42.78 -2.94 33.10
CA GLU A 405 -43.68 -4.07 33.36
C GLU A 405 -45.13 -3.66 33.14
N VAL A 406 -45.83 -4.42 32.31
CA VAL A 406 -47.22 -4.11 31.99
C VAL A 406 -48.09 -5.32 32.33
N THR A 407 -48.96 -5.15 33.31
CA THR A 407 -50.03 -6.11 33.66
C THR A 407 -51.24 -5.82 32.77
N PRO A 408 -51.74 -6.78 31.97
CA PRO A 408 -52.88 -6.52 31.11
C PRO A 408 -54.15 -6.25 31.94
N SER A 409 -54.80 -5.11 31.70
CA SER A 409 -56.19 -4.88 32.10
C SER A 409 -57.10 -5.13 30.90
N ASN A 410 -58.27 -5.72 31.15
CA ASN A 410 -59.25 -6.08 30.13
C ASN A 410 -60.31 -4.95 30.06
N PRO A 411 -60.58 -4.30 28.91
CA PRO A 411 -60.19 -4.60 27.52
C PRO A 411 -58.87 -3.91 27.08
N PRO A 412 -58.26 -4.30 25.93
CA PRO A 412 -56.92 -3.85 25.54
C PRO A 412 -56.80 -2.32 25.45
N VAL A 413 -55.93 -1.74 26.27
CA VAL A 413 -55.61 -0.31 26.26
C VAL A 413 -54.31 -0.09 25.45
N PRO A 414 -54.30 0.81 24.45
CA PRO A 414 -53.09 1.17 23.70
C PRO A 414 -52.03 1.80 24.61
N ILE A 415 -50.80 1.32 24.50
CA ILE A 415 -49.63 1.91 25.17
C ILE A 415 -48.98 2.88 24.19
N THR A 416 -48.77 4.13 24.63
CA THR A 416 -48.15 5.20 23.83
C THR A 416 -46.92 5.72 24.57
N ILE A 417 -45.76 5.71 23.90
CA ILE A 417 -44.50 6.27 24.43
C ILE A 417 -44.22 7.58 23.69
N ILE A 418 -43.97 8.68 24.42
CA ILE A 418 -43.76 10.04 23.90
C ILE A 418 -42.35 10.51 24.29
N LEU A 419 -41.52 10.91 23.32
CA LEU A 419 -40.28 11.66 23.57
C LEU A 419 -40.48 13.12 23.11
N PRO A 420 -40.31 14.14 23.97
CA PRO A 420 -41.00 15.41 23.83
C PRO A 420 -40.36 16.40 22.87
N PRO A 421 -41.23 17.26 22.30
CA PRO A 421 -40.90 18.64 22.06
C PRO A 421 -42.02 19.64 22.40
N GLN A 422 -41.66 20.90 22.56
CA GLN A 422 -42.41 22.11 22.31
C GLN A 422 -42.85 21.96 20.85
N GLY A 423 -44.01 21.34 20.68
CA GLY A 423 -45.13 21.92 19.96
C GLY A 423 -45.14 21.82 18.44
N GLY A 424 -46.12 21.04 17.94
CA GLY A 424 -47.04 21.48 16.88
C GLY A 424 -47.00 20.71 15.55
N GLY A 425 -48.03 19.89 15.27
CA GLY A 425 -48.18 19.11 14.03
C GLY A 425 -49.02 19.76 12.91
N GLY A 426 -49.17 19.05 11.78
CA GLY A 426 -50.18 19.35 10.75
C GLY A 426 -50.07 18.61 9.39
N ASN A 427 -50.90 17.57 9.20
CA ASN A 427 -51.63 17.10 8.00
C ASN A 427 -50.97 17.05 6.59
N GLY A 428 -50.71 15.84 6.06
CA GLY A 428 -50.53 15.63 4.60
C GLY A 428 -50.05 14.26 4.07
N GLU A 429 -49.58 13.32 4.90
CA GLU A 429 -48.90 12.11 4.41
C GLU A 429 -49.83 11.07 3.77
N THR A 430 -49.40 10.50 2.64
CA THR A 430 -50.14 9.47 1.89
C THR A 430 -49.28 8.22 1.68
N VAL A 431 -49.72 7.04 2.12
CA VAL A 431 -48.92 5.79 2.04
C VAL A 431 -49.52 4.78 1.05
N VAL A 432 -48.73 4.24 0.12
CA VAL A 432 -49.16 3.14 -0.75
C VAL A 432 -48.42 1.87 -0.35
N ASN A 433 -49.15 0.83 0.05
CA ASN A 433 -48.58 -0.42 0.56
C ASN A 433 -49.33 -1.62 -0.05
N VAL A 434 -48.60 -2.57 -0.64
CA VAL A 434 -49.13 -3.81 -1.21
C VAL A 434 -48.34 -5.01 -0.69
N ASN A 435 -49.05 -5.95 -0.11
CA ASN A 435 -48.50 -7.18 0.46
C ASN A 435 -49.00 -8.40 -0.28
N GLY A 436 -48.15 -9.41 -0.45
CA GLY A 436 -48.56 -10.66 -1.10
C GLY A 436 -47.59 -11.82 -0.94
N LYS A 437 -47.96 -12.95 -1.55
CA LYS A 437 -47.15 -14.17 -1.66
C LYS A 437 -46.95 -14.49 -3.14
N ALA A 438 -45.76 -14.93 -3.52
CA ALA A 438 -45.37 -15.29 -4.87
C ALA A 438 -45.10 -16.79 -4.95
N VAL A 439 -45.71 -17.45 -5.93
CA VAL A 439 -45.54 -18.89 -6.16
C VAL A 439 -45.31 -19.16 -7.64
N ASN A 440 -44.57 -20.21 -7.97
CA ASN A 440 -44.42 -20.67 -9.36
C ASN A 440 -45.66 -21.45 -9.83
N CYS A 441 -45.68 -21.91 -11.09
CA CYS A 441 -46.81 -22.68 -11.63
C CYS A 441 -47.20 -23.93 -10.85
N ASN A 442 -46.27 -24.51 -10.11
CA ASN A 442 -46.51 -25.71 -9.32
C ASN A 442 -46.94 -25.37 -7.89
N ASN A 443 -47.34 -24.11 -7.63
CA ASN A 443 -47.68 -23.57 -6.31
C ASN A 443 -46.52 -23.58 -5.29
N ASN A 444 -45.28 -23.80 -5.73
CA ASN A 444 -44.13 -23.72 -4.84
C ASN A 444 -43.74 -22.25 -4.64
N PRO A 445 -43.38 -21.83 -3.42
CA PRO A 445 -42.92 -20.48 -3.13
C PRO A 445 -41.75 -20.03 -4.01
N VAL A 446 -41.81 -18.79 -4.48
CA VAL A 446 -40.68 -18.14 -5.15
C VAL A 446 -39.78 -17.60 -4.05
N THR A 447 -38.64 -18.25 -3.82
CA THR A 447 -37.75 -17.94 -2.69
C THR A 447 -36.63 -16.96 -3.03
N ASN A 448 -36.46 -16.63 -4.32
CA ASN A 448 -35.48 -15.68 -4.80
C ASN A 448 -36.12 -14.84 -5.91
N GLY A 449 -36.52 -13.61 -5.58
CA GLY A 449 -37.29 -12.75 -6.47
C GLY A 449 -37.50 -11.36 -5.90
N TYR A 450 -38.16 -10.48 -6.64
CA TYR A 450 -38.59 -9.18 -6.12
C TYR A 450 -39.93 -8.75 -6.75
N ALA A 451 -40.67 -7.95 -6.00
CA ALA A 451 -41.90 -7.29 -6.38
C ALA A 451 -41.60 -5.86 -6.83
N PHE A 452 -41.92 -5.53 -8.07
CA PHE A 452 -41.89 -4.16 -8.57
C PHE A 452 -43.30 -3.57 -8.47
N MET A 453 -43.44 -2.45 -7.75
CA MET A 453 -44.70 -1.74 -7.61
C MET A 453 -44.58 -0.34 -8.19
N SER A 454 -45.47 0.00 -9.11
CA SER A 454 -45.58 1.33 -9.69
C SER A 454 -46.93 1.97 -9.35
N MET A 455 -46.90 3.18 -8.82
CA MET A 455 -48.06 4.00 -8.47
C MET A 455 -48.36 4.94 -9.63
N ARG A 456 -49.60 4.99 -10.09
CA ARG A 456 -49.98 5.62 -11.36
C ARG A 456 -51.17 6.57 -11.20
N SER A 457 -51.19 7.59 -12.04
CA SER A 457 -52.31 8.49 -12.31
C SER A 457 -52.63 8.36 -13.80
N GLY A 458 -53.72 7.68 -14.14
CA GLY A 458 -54.05 7.21 -15.48
C GLY A 458 -53.01 6.20 -16.00
N ASN A 459 -52.40 6.52 -17.14
CA ASN A 459 -51.30 5.73 -17.74
C ASN A 459 -49.91 6.21 -17.31
N THR A 460 -49.81 7.20 -16.43
CA THR A 460 -48.55 7.84 -16.02
C THR A 460 -48.14 7.37 -14.63
N ILE A 461 -46.93 6.85 -14.44
CA ILE A 461 -46.41 6.46 -13.11
C ILE A 461 -45.95 7.70 -12.36
N VAL A 462 -46.57 7.94 -11.21
CA VAL A 462 -46.26 9.00 -10.26
C VAL A 462 -45.01 8.64 -9.44
N LYS A 463 -44.85 7.35 -9.09
CA LYS A 463 -43.73 6.86 -8.29
C LYS A 463 -43.61 5.34 -8.41
N SER A 464 -42.45 4.76 -8.13
CA SER A 464 -42.30 3.31 -8.09
C SER A 464 -41.32 2.86 -7.00
N THR A 465 -41.41 1.59 -6.64
CA THR A 465 -40.59 0.96 -5.59
C THR A 465 -40.36 -0.51 -5.94
N VAL A 466 -39.27 -1.06 -5.45
CA VAL A 466 -38.94 -2.49 -5.55
C VAL A 466 -38.85 -3.05 -4.14
N ALA A 467 -39.41 -4.23 -3.92
CA ALA A 467 -39.30 -4.95 -2.67
C ALA A 467 -38.85 -6.39 -2.93
N PRO A 468 -37.80 -6.89 -2.29
CA PRO A 468 -37.40 -8.27 -2.48
C PRO A 468 -38.45 -9.22 -1.89
N ILE A 469 -38.47 -10.45 -2.42
CA ILE A 469 -39.28 -11.53 -1.89
C ILE A 469 -38.45 -12.21 -0.79
N TYR A 470 -38.99 -12.24 0.43
CA TYR A 470 -38.30 -12.75 1.60
C TYR A 470 -38.78 -14.15 1.97
N GLY A 471 -37.84 -14.95 2.49
CA GLY A 471 -38.10 -16.22 3.16
C GLY A 471 -38.45 -17.40 2.23
N THR A 472 -38.55 -18.59 2.82
CA THR A 472 -38.90 -19.84 2.14
C THR A 472 -40.37 -19.89 1.70
N GLU A 473 -41.18 -18.94 2.15
CA GLU A 473 -42.61 -18.83 1.82
C GLU A 473 -42.90 -17.89 0.65
N GLY A 474 -41.92 -17.17 0.11
CA GLY A 474 -42.11 -16.32 -1.06
C GLY A 474 -42.99 -15.09 -0.80
N ARG A 475 -42.89 -14.46 0.39
CA ARG A 475 -43.69 -13.27 0.75
C ARG A 475 -42.99 -11.98 0.35
N PHE A 476 -43.75 -10.95 0.01
CA PHE A 476 -43.22 -9.61 -0.27
C PHE A 476 -44.14 -8.51 0.25
N THR A 477 -43.53 -7.36 0.55
CA THR A 477 -44.18 -6.12 0.95
C THR A 477 -43.60 -4.99 0.11
N ALA A 478 -44.35 -4.53 -0.88
CA ALA A 478 -43.96 -3.38 -1.68
C ALA A 478 -44.64 -2.12 -1.14
N GLN A 479 -43.86 -1.17 -0.62
CA GLN A 479 -44.37 0.04 0.01
C GLN A 479 -43.65 1.31 -0.49
N HIS A 480 -44.42 2.40 -0.55
CA HIS A 480 -43.89 3.75 -0.74
C HIS A 480 -44.71 4.80 0.05
N VAL A 481 -44.04 5.81 0.61
CA VAL A 481 -44.65 6.86 1.44
C VAL A 481 -44.43 8.23 0.77
N PHE A 482 -45.52 8.99 0.62
CA PHE A 482 -45.49 10.38 0.15
C PHE A 482 -45.59 11.32 1.34
N TYR A 483 -44.54 12.12 1.55
CA TYR A 483 -44.40 13.05 2.67
C TYR A 483 -45.03 14.44 2.40
N THR A 484 -45.71 14.62 1.26
CA THR A 484 -46.46 15.83 0.88
C THR A 484 -47.77 15.44 0.17
N ALA A 485 -48.76 16.34 0.17
CA ALA A 485 -50.02 16.11 -0.54
C ALA A 485 -49.77 15.92 -2.05
N LEU A 486 -50.22 14.78 -2.58
CA LEU A 486 -50.03 14.40 -3.99
C LEU A 486 -50.75 15.40 -4.92
N PRO A 487 -50.05 16.03 -5.89
CA PRO A 487 -50.69 16.95 -6.83
C PRO A 487 -51.62 16.24 -7.84
N ASN A 488 -51.42 14.94 -8.08
CA ASN A 488 -52.25 14.10 -8.93
C ASN A 488 -52.82 12.92 -8.14
N ARG A 489 -54.10 12.58 -8.34
CA ARG A 489 -54.74 11.40 -7.72
C ARG A 489 -54.07 10.12 -8.24
N ILE A 490 -53.50 9.30 -7.35
CA ILE A 490 -53.12 7.92 -7.67
C ILE A 490 -54.44 7.16 -7.87
N ASP A 491 -54.72 6.73 -9.10
CA ASP A 491 -55.96 6.02 -9.45
C ASP A 491 -55.75 4.52 -9.66
N ASN A 492 -54.51 4.07 -9.92
CA ASN A 492 -54.14 2.66 -9.87
C ASN A 492 -52.68 2.41 -9.46
N VAL A 493 -52.42 1.19 -8.99
CA VAL A 493 -51.09 0.63 -8.75
C VAL A 493 -50.90 -0.56 -9.66
N VAL A 494 -49.72 -0.69 -10.26
CA VAL A 494 -49.36 -1.88 -11.05
C VAL A 494 -48.23 -2.60 -10.33
N LEU A 495 -48.47 -3.86 -9.97
CA LEU A 495 -47.53 -4.74 -9.31
C LEU A 495 -47.10 -5.87 -10.25
N THR A 496 -45.80 -6.09 -10.36
CA THR A 496 -45.22 -7.19 -11.15
C THR A 496 -44.21 -7.94 -10.29
N ILE A 497 -44.33 -9.26 -10.21
CA ILE A 497 -43.45 -10.11 -9.40
C ILE A 497 -42.48 -10.86 -10.31
N TYR A 498 -41.22 -10.93 -9.92
CA TYR A 498 -40.15 -11.60 -10.67
C TYR A 498 -39.54 -12.71 -9.85
N ASP A 499 -39.30 -13.83 -10.49
CA ASP A 499 -38.51 -14.93 -9.97
C ASP A 499 -37.09 -14.81 -10.56
N VAL A 500 -36.14 -14.46 -9.70
CA VAL A 500 -34.72 -14.28 -10.06
C VAL A 500 -34.05 -15.62 -10.37
N ALA A 501 -34.52 -16.72 -9.78
CA ALA A 501 -33.96 -18.05 -10.04
C ALA A 501 -34.32 -18.58 -11.43
N THR A 502 -35.49 -18.21 -11.97
CA THR A 502 -35.99 -18.73 -13.26
C THR A 502 -36.06 -17.69 -14.38
N GLY A 503 -35.92 -16.39 -14.08
CA GLY A 503 -36.04 -15.29 -15.04
C GLY A 503 -37.48 -15.01 -15.50
N LYS A 504 -38.49 -15.59 -14.82
CA LYS A 504 -39.92 -15.45 -15.17
C LYS A 504 -40.57 -14.32 -14.37
N LYS A 505 -41.67 -13.75 -14.89
CA LYS A 505 -42.47 -12.70 -14.21
C LYS A 505 -43.96 -13.05 -14.15
N SER A 506 -44.68 -12.46 -13.19
CA SER A 506 -46.14 -12.47 -13.16
C SER A 506 -46.73 -11.59 -14.26
N ALA A 507 -48.03 -11.77 -14.54
CA ALA A 507 -48.78 -10.73 -15.23
C ALA A 507 -48.78 -9.44 -14.41
N ASP A 508 -48.87 -8.28 -15.08
CA ASP A 508 -48.99 -6.98 -14.43
C ASP A 508 -50.35 -6.90 -13.70
N LEU A 509 -50.33 -6.89 -12.38
CA LEU A 509 -51.53 -6.83 -11.53
C LEU A 509 -51.93 -5.38 -11.33
N LYS A 510 -53.08 -4.99 -11.88
CA LYS A 510 -53.68 -3.68 -11.63
C LYS A 510 -54.46 -3.73 -10.32
N ILE A 511 -54.03 -2.93 -9.36
CA ILE A 511 -54.53 -2.88 -8.00
C ILE A 511 -55.09 -1.47 -7.77
N ASN A 512 -56.37 -1.39 -7.43
CA ASN A 512 -56.96 -0.15 -6.94
C ASN A 512 -56.62 -0.03 -5.46
N VAL A 513 -55.57 0.73 -5.14
CA VAL A 513 -55.20 1.03 -3.76
C VAL A 513 -55.96 2.26 -3.29
N ASN A 514 -56.50 2.20 -2.08
CA ASN A 514 -56.91 3.42 -1.39
C ASN A 514 -55.67 3.94 -0.66
N PRO A 515 -55.18 5.15 -0.97
CA PRO A 515 -53.99 5.67 -0.34
C PRO A 515 -54.18 5.71 1.20
N SER A 516 -53.13 5.33 1.93
CA SER A 516 -53.09 5.18 3.38
C SER A 516 -53.81 3.94 3.95
N VAL A 517 -54.18 2.97 3.11
CA VAL A 517 -54.65 1.63 3.52
C VAL A 517 -53.76 0.55 2.88
N ALA A 518 -53.22 -0.36 3.69
CA ALA A 518 -52.42 -1.48 3.18
C ALA A 518 -53.30 -2.47 2.40
N HIS A 519 -52.93 -2.74 1.16
CA HIS A 519 -53.66 -3.65 0.27
C HIS A 519 -53.05 -5.05 0.32
N MET A 520 -53.78 -6.00 0.90
CA MET A 520 -53.38 -7.40 0.96
C MET A 520 -53.92 -8.16 -0.26
N LEU A 521 -53.04 -8.77 -1.05
CA LEU A 521 -53.45 -9.70 -2.10
C LEU A 521 -54.02 -10.98 -1.47
N GLN A 522 -55.26 -11.30 -1.81
CA GLN A 522 -55.98 -12.45 -1.26
C GLN A 522 -55.44 -13.79 -1.79
N GLU A 523 -54.92 -13.80 -3.03
CA GLU A 523 -54.40 -14.99 -3.69
C GLU A 523 -52.90 -14.84 -3.96
N PRO A 524 -52.10 -15.92 -3.86
CA PRO A 524 -50.70 -15.91 -4.25
C PRO A 524 -50.55 -15.56 -5.74
N VAL A 525 -49.62 -14.65 -6.03
CA VAL A 525 -49.27 -14.27 -7.40
C VAL A 525 -48.54 -15.42 -8.07
N LYS A 526 -49.20 -16.08 -9.02
CA LYS A 526 -48.61 -17.17 -9.81
C LYS A 526 -47.69 -16.63 -10.90
N ILE A 527 -46.46 -17.15 -10.92
CA ILE A 527 -45.46 -16.91 -11.96
C ILE A 527 -45.53 -18.10 -12.92
N CYS A 528 -46.41 -17.97 -13.91
CA CYS A 528 -46.65 -18.97 -14.94
C CYS A 528 -46.26 -18.48 -16.31
N ASP A 529 -45.65 -19.35 -17.11
CA ASP A 529 -45.12 -19.01 -18.43
C ASP A 529 -46.15 -18.23 -19.24
N ASN A 530 -45.76 -17.03 -19.65
CA ASN A 530 -46.23 -16.42 -20.88
C ASN A 530 -45.07 -15.64 -21.49
N ASN A 531 -44.26 -16.38 -22.25
CA ASN A 531 -43.74 -15.87 -23.50
C ASN A 531 -44.95 -15.41 -24.33
N ASN A 532 -45.21 -14.10 -24.35
CA ASN A 532 -45.82 -13.46 -25.49
C ASN A 532 -45.01 -12.21 -25.78
N GLY A 533 -43.99 -12.40 -26.62
CA GLY A 533 -43.49 -11.34 -27.45
C GLY A 533 -44.59 -10.89 -28.42
N GLY A 534 -44.63 -9.58 -28.67
CA GLY A 534 -45.38 -8.97 -29.75
C GLY A 534 -46.61 -8.17 -29.30
N ASN A 535 -46.52 -6.84 -29.27
CA ASN A 535 -46.74 -6.09 -30.51
C ASN A 535 -46.24 -4.64 -30.40
N ALA A 536 -45.68 -4.16 -31.50
CA ALA A 536 -45.19 -2.81 -31.71
C ALA A 536 -46.36 -1.82 -31.75
N GLY A 537 -46.53 -1.02 -30.69
CA GLY A 537 -47.24 0.26 -30.78
C GLY A 537 -46.18 1.34 -30.92
N GLY A 538 -46.18 2.08 -32.03
CA GLY A 538 -45.17 3.08 -32.38
C GLY A 538 -44.89 4.07 -31.26
N GLY A 539 -43.92 3.73 -30.42
CA GLY A 539 -43.46 4.56 -29.33
C GLY A 539 -42.40 5.54 -29.84
N LYS A 540 -42.35 6.73 -29.24
CA LYS A 540 -41.44 7.78 -29.67
C LYS A 540 -40.00 7.28 -29.43
N ILE A 541 -39.18 7.25 -30.49
CA ILE A 541 -37.77 6.85 -30.43
C ILE A 541 -36.91 8.12 -30.42
N PHE A 542 -35.95 8.18 -29.50
CA PHE A 542 -34.88 9.15 -29.55
C PHE A 542 -33.65 8.51 -30.21
N ASN A 543 -33.23 9.07 -31.35
CA ASN A 543 -32.05 8.58 -32.06
C ASN A 543 -30.79 9.27 -31.53
N GLY A 544 -29.87 8.49 -30.96
CA GLY A 544 -28.61 8.99 -30.39
C GLY A 544 -28.63 9.08 -28.87
N ASN A 545 -27.64 9.79 -28.32
CA ASN A 545 -27.46 9.94 -26.88
C ASN A 545 -28.35 11.04 -26.30
N TYR A 546 -28.91 10.82 -25.11
CA TYR A 546 -29.76 11.78 -24.42
C TYR A 546 -29.20 12.09 -23.03
N SER A 547 -29.22 13.35 -22.60
CA SER A 547 -28.72 13.77 -21.29
C SER A 547 -29.83 14.33 -20.42
N ILE A 548 -29.86 13.88 -19.16
CA ILE A 548 -30.71 14.38 -18.08
C ILE A 548 -29.78 14.86 -16.98
N ASN A 549 -29.69 16.16 -16.75
CA ASN A 549 -28.74 16.76 -15.82
C ASN A 549 -29.39 17.65 -14.74
N ASN A 550 -30.72 17.79 -14.78
CA ASN A 550 -31.53 18.53 -13.81
C ASN A 550 -33.03 18.14 -13.94
N ALA A 551 -33.86 18.67 -13.05
CA ALA A 551 -35.29 18.38 -13.00
C ALA A 551 -36.07 18.80 -14.27
N ASP A 552 -35.71 19.91 -14.92
CA ASP A 552 -36.39 20.38 -16.14
C ASP A 552 -36.11 19.46 -17.34
N ASN A 553 -34.87 18.96 -17.44
CA ASN A 553 -34.45 18.01 -18.46
C ASN A 553 -35.14 16.66 -18.26
N LEU A 554 -35.24 16.22 -16.99
CA LEU A 554 -35.99 15.03 -16.61
C LEU A 554 -37.47 15.17 -16.98
N LYS A 555 -38.10 16.30 -16.63
CA LYS A 555 -39.49 16.59 -16.98
C LYS A 555 -39.71 16.57 -18.50
N THR A 556 -38.83 17.20 -19.27
CA THR A 556 -38.88 17.21 -20.74
C THR A 556 -38.78 15.81 -21.33
N PHE A 557 -37.94 14.96 -20.75
CA PHE A 557 -37.79 13.56 -21.16
C PHE A 557 -39.07 12.75 -20.85
N ILE A 558 -39.64 12.94 -19.66
CA ILE A 558 -40.91 12.30 -19.24
C ILE A 558 -42.06 12.73 -20.15
N ASP A 559 -42.23 14.04 -20.38
CA ASP A 559 -43.29 14.61 -21.22
C ASP A 559 -43.16 14.15 -22.68
N SER A 560 -41.94 13.91 -23.14
CA SER A 560 -41.68 13.37 -24.47
C SER A 560 -42.21 11.95 -24.66
N ALA A 561 -42.40 11.18 -23.58
CA ALA A 561 -42.91 9.81 -23.64
C ALA A 561 -42.06 8.88 -24.54
N TYR A 562 -40.73 9.06 -24.54
CA TYR A 562 -39.81 8.19 -25.27
C TYR A 562 -39.92 6.74 -24.77
N THR A 563 -40.00 5.80 -25.70
CA THR A 563 -40.00 4.36 -25.41
C THR A 563 -38.65 3.71 -25.67
N GLU A 564 -37.81 4.37 -26.46
CA GLU A 564 -36.47 3.90 -26.82
C GLU A 564 -35.51 5.09 -26.96
N VAL A 565 -34.29 4.94 -26.42
CA VAL A 565 -33.14 5.78 -26.73
C VAL A 565 -32.10 4.87 -27.38
N THR A 566 -31.76 5.12 -28.64
CA THR A 566 -30.87 4.22 -29.39
C THR A 566 -29.40 4.34 -28.98
N GLY A 567 -29.02 5.46 -28.36
CA GLY A 567 -27.70 5.70 -27.76
C GLY A 567 -27.69 5.57 -26.23
N ILE A 568 -26.72 6.22 -25.60
CA ILE A 568 -26.56 6.25 -24.14
C ILE A 568 -27.47 7.32 -23.53
N LEU A 569 -28.21 6.92 -22.49
CA LEU A 569 -28.90 7.84 -21.60
C LEU A 569 -27.95 8.22 -20.46
N TYR A 570 -27.48 9.46 -20.47
CA TYR A 570 -26.67 10.06 -19.42
C TYR A 570 -27.57 10.73 -18.39
N VAL A 571 -27.43 10.37 -17.12
CA VAL A 571 -28.21 10.95 -16.03
C VAL A 571 -27.29 11.43 -14.92
N SER A 572 -27.44 12.68 -14.51
CA SER A 572 -26.64 13.32 -13.46
C SER A 572 -27.46 14.33 -12.66
N ASN A 573 -27.08 14.53 -11.39
CA ASN A 573 -27.73 15.47 -10.46
C ASN A 573 -29.25 15.24 -10.31
N ILE A 574 -29.71 13.98 -10.43
CA ILE A 574 -31.10 13.61 -10.26
C ILE A 574 -31.28 12.90 -8.91
N ALA A 575 -32.33 13.27 -8.17
CA ALA A 575 -32.71 12.63 -6.91
C ALA A 575 -33.78 11.55 -7.09
N ASP A 576 -34.56 11.62 -8.17
CA ASP A 576 -35.68 10.73 -8.43
C ASP A 576 -35.86 10.50 -9.93
N LEU A 577 -35.81 9.23 -10.34
CA LEU A 577 -36.08 8.82 -11.73
C LEU A 577 -37.57 8.51 -11.96
N GLY A 578 -38.41 8.76 -10.95
CA GLY A 578 -39.87 8.63 -11.03
C GLY A 578 -40.42 9.31 -12.30
N GLY A 579 -41.30 8.60 -13.01
CA GLY A 579 -41.92 9.09 -14.25
C GLY A 579 -41.29 8.60 -15.56
N ILE A 580 -40.08 8.03 -15.56
CA ILE A 580 -39.41 7.45 -16.77
C ILE A 580 -40.00 6.10 -17.20
N ILE A 581 -41.31 6.04 -17.37
CA ILE A 581 -42.05 4.77 -17.24
C ILE A 581 -42.51 4.15 -18.54
N LYS A 582 -42.30 4.88 -19.64
CA LYS A 582 -42.54 4.40 -20.99
C LYS A 582 -41.26 3.85 -21.62
N LEU A 583 -40.11 4.14 -21.04
CA LEU A 583 -38.80 3.75 -21.56
C LEU A 583 -38.58 2.25 -21.38
N LYS A 584 -38.44 1.55 -22.50
CA LYS A 584 -38.27 0.09 -22.54
C LYS A 584 -36.89 -0.33 -23.06
N ARG A 585 -36.25 0.47 -23.91
CA ARG A 585 -35.02 0.08 -24.60
C ARG A 585 -33.97 1.19 -24.53
N LEU A 586 -32.76 0.81 -24.17
CA LEU A 586 -31.60 1.71 -24.08
C LEU A 586 -30.38 1.10 -24.78
N GLY A 587 -29.75 1.90 -25.63
CA GLY A 587 -28.40 1.62 -26.16
C GLY A 587 -27.33 1.68 -25.06
N GLY A 588 -27.58 2.41 -23.97
CA GLY A 588 -26.76 2.37 -22.77
C GLY A 588 -27.34 3.23 -21.66
N LEU A 589 -26.92 2.97 -20.43
CA LEU A 589 -27.27 3.77 -19.25
C LEU A 589 -25.98 4.20 -18.56
N GLU A 590 -25.85 5.50 -18.34
CA GLU A 590 -24.86 6.06 -17.43
C GLU A 590 -25.56 6.89 -16.36
N LEU A 591 -25.52 6.40 -15.11
CA LEU A 591 -25.91 7.19 -13.95
C LEU A 591 -24.64 7.70 -13.30
N ARG A 592 -24.42 9.01 -13.33
CA ARG A 592 -23.24 9.67 -12.77
C ARG A 592 -23.62 10.76 -11.78
N ARG A 593 -23.08 10.73 -10.55
CA ARG A 593 -23.31 11.79 -9.53
C ARG A 593 -24.80 12.06 -9.29
N ASN A 594 -25.52 11.01 -8.88
CA ASN A 594 -26.93 11.13 -8.55
C ASN A 594 -27.17 10.78 -7.08
N THR A 595 -28.12 11.49 -6.48
CA THR A 595 -28.67 11.20 -5.14
C THR A 595 -29.83 10.19 -5.19
N VAL A 596 -30.01 9.50 -6.32
CA VAL A 596 -31.04 8.44 -6.46
C VAL A 596 -30.81 7.33 -5.46
N THR A 597 -31.87 6.93 -4.76
CA THR A 597 -31.83 5.80 -3.82
C THR A 597 -32.19 4.47 -4.48
N ASN A 598 -32.87 4.51 -5.63
CA ASN A 598 -33.32 3.34 -6.38
C ASN A 598 -33.48 3.65 -7.88
N LEU A 599 -33.59 2.58 -8.69
CA LEU A 599 -33.78 2.65 -10.14
C LEU A 599 -35.25 2.49 -10.57
N GLY A 600 -36.22 2.75 -9.69
CA GLY A 600 -37.62 2.39 -9.92
C GLY A 600 -38.23 2.96 -11.20
N GLY A 601 -37.80 4.15 -11.64
CA GLY A 601 -38.21 4.72 -12.92
C GLY A 601 -37.79 3.87 -14.13
N LEU A 602 -36.68 3.15 -14.01
CA LEU A 602 -36.08 2.33 -15.05
C LEU A 602 -36.44 0.84 -14.95
N ALA A 603 -37.33 0.48 -14.02
CA ALA A 603 -37.69 -0.92 -13.80
C ALA A 603 -38.45 -1.56 -14.98
N GLU A 604 -39.02 -0.72 -15.86
CA GLU A 604 -39.71 -1.14 -17.08
C GLU A 604 -38.76 -1.42 -18.25
N LEU A 605 -37.44 -1.23 -18.08
CA LEU A 605 -36.46 -1.53 -19.11
C LEU A 605 -36.46 -3.01 -19.48
N GLU A 606 -36.77 -3.27 -20.73
CA GLU A 606 -36.74 -4.58 -21.39
C GLU A 606 -35.39 -4.85 -22.08
N SER A 607 -34.66 -3.80 -22.45
CA SER A 607 -33.34 -3.93 -23.07
C SER A 607 -32.35 -2.85 -22.61
N LEU A 608 -31.15 -3.28 -22.23
CA LEU A 608 -30.01 -2.41 -21.89
C LEU A 608 -28.73 -2.98 -22.49
N GLN A 609 -28.07 -2.26 -23.38
CA GLN A 609 -26.84 -2.74 -24.03
C GLN A 609 -25.55 -2.35 -23.28
N TRP A 610 -25.57 -1.36 -22.38
CA TRP A 610 -24.41 -0.92 -21.59
C TRP A 610 -24.84 -0.41 -20.21
N LEU A 611 -24.12 -0.77 -19.15
CA LEU A 611 -24.40 -0.30 -17.79
C LEU A 611 -23.18 0.38 -17.16
N SER A 612 -23.35 1.66 -16.82
CA SER A 612 -22.38 2.47 -16.09
C SER A 612 -23.06 3.15 -14.90
N LEU A 613 -22.63 2.83 -13.67
CA LEU A 613 -23.04 3.46 -12.42
C LEU A 613 -21.80 4.06 -11.79
N VAL A 614 -21.70 5.39 -11.79
CA VAL A 614 -20.53 6.14 -11.34
C VAL A 614 -20.93 7.14 -10.26
N GLU A 615 -20.31 7.07 -9.08
CA GLU A 615 -20.50 8.08 -8.03
C GLU A 615 -21.98 8.29 -7.64
N ASN A 616 -22.81 7.23 -7.61
CA ASN A 616 -24.20 7.34 -7.12
C ASN A 616 -24.22 7.06 -5.62
N GLY A 617 -23.92 8.09 -4.81
CA GLY A 617 -23.62 7.96 -3.38
C GLY A 617 -24.75 7.34 -2.55
N SER A 618 -26.01 7.51 -2.96
CA SER A 618 -27.19 7.02 -2.23
C SER A 618 -27.82 5.76 -2.83
N LEU A 619 -27.30 5.25 -3.96
CA LEU A 619 -27.89 4.10 -4.64
C LEU A 619 -27.56 2.82 -3.89
N ILE A 620 -28.56 2.23 -3.23
CA ILE A 620 -28.38 1.04 -2.39
C ILE A 620 -28.37 -0.24 -3.24
N ASN A 621 -29.34 -0.36 -4.15
CA ASN A 621 -29.52 -1.55 -4.98
C ASN A 621 -29.73 -1.17 -6.44
N ALA A 622 -29.02 -1.86 -7.32
CA ALA A 622 -29.22 -1.79 -8.76
C ALA A 622 -29.82 -3.10 -9.26
N ALA A 623 -31.08 -3.06 -9.67
CA ALA A 623 -31.79 -4.21 -10.24
C ALA A 623 -32.58 -3.78 -11.47
N PHE A 624 -32.56 -4.62 -12.52
CA PHE A 624 -33.24 -4.36 -13.79
C PHE A 624 -34.26 -5.47 -14.09
N PRO A 625 -35.52 -5.30 -13.68
CA PRO A 625 -36.45 -6.40 -13.62
C PRO A 625 -36.94 -7.00 -14.92
N LYS A 626 -37.37 -6.12 -15.82
CA LYS A 626 -37.97 -6.50 -17.10
C LYS A 626 -36.91 -6.83 -18.15
N LEU A 627 -35.62 -6.75 -17.79
CA LEU A 627 -34.53 -6.94 -18.72
C LEU A 627 -34.68 -8.31 -19.39
N ALA A 628 -34.71 -8.32 -20.72
CA ALA A 628 -34.93 -9.51 -21.53
C ALA A 628 -33.79 -9.73 -22.54
N ASN A 629 -32.93 -8.74 -22.77
CA ASN A 629 -31.72 -8.94 -23.57
C ASN A 629 -30.77 -9.92 -22.86
N LYS A 630 -30.07 -10.71 -23.67
CA LYS A 630 -29.09 -11.70 -23.21
C LYS A 630 -27.68 -11.14 -23.19
N ASP A 631 -27.46 -10.04 -23.89
CA ASP A 631 -26.16 -9.50 -24.22
C ASP A 631 -26.00 -8.13 -23.58
N LEU A 632 -24.90 -7.92 -22.86
CA LEU A 632 -24.52 -6.64 -22.30
C LEU A 632 -23.09 -6.33 -22.73
N GLN A 633 -22.83 -5.12 -23.22
CA GLN A 633 -21.53 -4.75 -23.76
C GLN A 633 -20.49 -4.57 -22.66
N GLY A 634 -20.84 -4.00 -21.50
CA GLY A 634 -19.94 -3.87 -20.35
C GLY A 634 -20.67 -3.51 -19.06
N ILE A 635 -19.98 -3.70 -17.93
CA ILE A 635 -20.46 -3.37 -16.58
C ILE A 635 -19.43 -2.50 -15.89
N HIS A 636 -19.76 -1.24 -15.66
CA HIS A 636 -18.90 -0.27 -14.99
C HIS A 636 -19.59 0.19 -13.70
N LEU A 637 -19.11 -0.26 -12.54
CA LEU A 637 -19.58 0.16 -11.21
C LEU A 637 -18.43 0.88 -10.51
N VAL A 638 -18.47 2.20 -10.49
CA VAL A 638 -17.36 3.01 -9.96
C VAL A 638 -17.85 3.90 -8.83
N SER A 639 -17.24 3.81 -7.66
CA SER A 639 -17.45 4.76 -6.55
C SER A 639 -18.91 4.88 -6.07
N ASN A 640 -19.71 3.81 -6.13
CA ASN A 640 -21.07 3.81 -5.56
C ASN A 640 -21.01 3.38 -4.09
N LEU A 641 -20.84 4.38 -3.21
CA LEU A 641 -20.48 4.16 -1.81
C LEU A 641 -21.54 3.41 -0.98
N ALA A 642 -22.82 3.49 -1.37
CA ALA A 642 -23.92 2.79 -0.71
C ALA A 642 -24.35 1.50 -1.42
N LEU A 643 -23.77 1.18 -2.59
CA LEU A 643 -24.25 0.07 -3.42
C LEU A 643 -23.90 -1.27 -2.76
N THR A 644 -24.92 -1.98 -2.28
CA THR A 644 -24.77 -3.28 -1.62
C THR A 644 -24.93 -4.45 -2.57
N ALA A 645 -25.73 -4.28 -3.64
CA ALA A 645 -26.01 -5.35 -4.60
C ALA A 645 -26.28 -4.86 -6.03
N LEU A 646 -25.83 -5.66 -7.00
CA LEU A 646 -26.23 -5.60 -8.42
C LEU A 646 -26.95 -6.90 -8.81
N THR A 647 -28.09 -6.81 -9.52
CA THR A 647 -28.81 -7.97 -10.06
C THR A 647 -29.19 -7.78 -11.53
N LEU A 648 -28.73 -8.70 -12.40
CA LEU A 648 -28.98 -8.74 -13.84
C LEU A 648 -29.49 -10.13 -14.26
N PRO A 649 -30.80 -10.43 -14.12
CA PRO A 649 -31.30 -11.80 -14.16
C PRO A 649 -31.22 -12.45 -15.55
N SER A 650 -31.30 -11.68 -16.63
CA SER A 650 -31.42 -12.23 -17.99
C SER A 650 -30.13 -12.27 -18.80
N ILE A 651 -29.07 -11.60 -18.32
CA ILE A 651 -27.80 -11.50 -19.04
C ILE A 651 -27.10 -12.87 -19.07
N GLN A 652 -26.65 -13.25 -20.27
CA GLN A 652 -25.92 -14.48 -20.55
C GLN A 652 -24.51 -14.20 -21.07
N ASN A 653 -24.29 -13.11 -21.79
CA ASN A 653 -23.00 -12.75 -22.35
C ASN A 653 -22.64 -11.31 -21.99
N ILE A 654 -21.39 -11.10 -21.57
CA ILE A 654 -20.81 -9.77 -21.37
C ILE A 654 -19.72 -9.53 -22.43
N SER A 655 -19.70 -8.33 -22.99
CA SER A 655 -18.77 -7.89 -24.05
C SER A 655 -18.82 -8.71 -25.36
N PRO A 656 -20.00 -9.09 -25.89
CA PRO A 656 -20.07 -9.96 -27.08
C PRO A 656 -19.47 -9.34 -28.35
N LEU A 657 -19.31 -8.01 -28.41
CA LEU A 657 -18.66 -7.31 -29.52
C LEU A 657 -17.15 -7.06 -29.32
N GLY A 658 -16.59 -7.30 -28.12
CA GLY A 658 -15.15 -7.18 -27.83
C GLY A 658 -14.69 -5.90 -27.13
N ASN A 659 -13.60 -6.03 -26.37
CA ASN A 659 -12.79 -4.97 -25.74
C ASN A 659 -13.43 -4.14 -24.62
N ASP A 660 -14.69 -4.41 -24.27
CA ASP A 660 -15.34 -3.81 -23.11
C ASP A 660 -15.18 -4.66 -21.85
N ASN A 661 -15.36 -4.03 -20.68
CA ASN A 661 -14.83 -4.54 -19.42
C ASN A 661 -15.93 -4.81 -18.38
N ILE A 662 -15.57 -5.63 -17.41
CA ILE A 662 -16.26 -5.68 -16.12
C ILE A 662 -15.35 -4.93 -15.14
N SER A 663 -15.69 -3.69 -14.80
CA SER A 663 -14.93 -2.86 -13.86
C SER A 663 -15.81 -2.50 -12.67
N ILE A 664 -15.40 -2.96 -11.50
CA ILE A 664 -16.12 -2.80 -10.24
C ILE A 664 -15.12 -2.26 -9.23
N THR A 665 -15.05 -0.95 -9.12
CA THR A 665 -13.98 -0.25 -8.39
C THR A 665 -14.57 0.75 -7.41
N GLY A 666 -14.13 0.71 -6.15
CA GLY A 666 -14.53 1.71 -5.14
C GLY A 666 -15.98 1.56 -4.67
N ASN A 667 -16.48 0.33 -4.52
CA ASN A 667 -17.81 0.06 -3.98
C ASN A 667 -17.65 -0.65 -2.61
N PRO A 668 -17.25 0.09 -1.55
CA PRO A 668 -16.71 -0.48 -0.31
C PRO A 668 -17.74 -1.23 0.55
N VAL A 669 -19.02 -1.25 0.16
CA VAL A 669 -20.09 -2.00 0.81
C VAL A 669 -20.76 -3.02 -0.12
N LEU A 670 -20.26 -3.17 -1.36
CA LEU A 670 -20.80 -4.12 -2.33
C LEU A 670 -20.49 -5.55 -1.88
N ARG A 671 -21.54 -6.32 -1.60
CA ARG A 671 -21.45 -7.70 -1.09
C ARG A 671 -21.93 -8.74 -2.09
N THR A 672 -22.76 -8.34 -3.05
CA THR A 672 -23.38 -9.31 -3.96
C THR A 672 -23.48 -8.78 -5.38
N ILE A 673 -23.06 -9.60 -6.34
CA ILE A 673 -23.34 -9.41 -7.76
C ILE A 673 -24.04 -10.68 -8.23
N SER A 674 -25.26 -10.55 -8.73
CA SER A 674 -26.08 -11.68 -9.18
C SER A 674 -26.36 -11.58 -10.68
N ILE A 675 -25.73 -12.48 -11.45
CA ILE A 675 -25.97 -12.66 -12.88
C ILE A 675 -26.20 -14.17 -13.12
N PRO A 676 -27.36 -14.72 -12.68
CA PRO A 676 -27.56 -16.16 -12.55
C PRO A 676 -27.43 -16.94 -13.86
N ASN A 677 -27.66 -16.29 -15.00
CA ASN A 677 -27.63 -16.89 -16.32
C ASN A 677 -26.33 -16.63 -17.09
N LEU A 678 -25.29 -16.07 -16.45
CA LEU A 678 -24.02 -15.75 -17.12
C LEU A 678 -23.32 -17.02 -17.65
N LYS A 679 -23.03 -17.01 -18.95
CA LYS A 679 -22.40 -18.11 -19.70
C LYS A 679 -21.09 -17.71 -20.35
N SER A 680 -20.94 -16.45 -20.78
CA SER A 680 -19.74 -16.01 -21.51
C SER A 680 -19.22 -14.65 -21.09
N VAL A 681 -17.89 -14.56 -20.99
CA VAL A 681 -17.08 -13.34 -20.87
C VAL A 681 -15.92 -13.32 -21.88
N ASP A 682 -16.03 -14.11 -22.97
CA ASP A 682 -14.92 -14.49 -23.88
C ASP A 682 -14.25 -13.34 -24.64
N LYS A 683 -14.83 -12.16 -24.56
CA LYS A 683 -14.41 -11.00 -25.32
C LYS A 683 -14.20 -9.77 -24.42
N CYS A 684 -14.31 -9.97 -23.11
CA CYS A 684 -14.03 -8.92 -22.13
C CYS A 684 -12.55 -8.52 -22.19
N GLY A 685 -12.27 -7.21 -22.20
CA GLY A 685 -10.89 -6.71 -22.16
C GLY A 685 -10.18 -7.06 -20.84
N ASN A 686 -10.89 -6.89 -19.72
CA ASN A 686 -10.51 -7.37 -18.40
C ASN A 686 -11.71 -7.56 -17.46
N ILE A 687 -11.41 -8.22 -16.35
CA ILE A 687 -12.21 -8.17 -15.12
C ILE A 687 -11.40 -7.45 -14.05
N GLU A 688 -11.96 -6.38 -13.50
CA GLU A 688 -11.39 -5.58 -12.43
C GLU A 688 -12.39 -5.49 -11.28
N ILE A 689 -11.96 -5.95 -10.11
CA ILE A 689 -12.75 -5.92 -8.88
C ILE A 689 -11.84 -5.35 -7.78
N VAL A 690 -12.13 -4.12 -7.40
CA VAL A 690 -11.29 -3.33 -6.52
C VAL A 690 -12.12 -2.68 -5.42
N ASN A 691 -11.71 -2.84 -4.16
CA ASN A 691 -12.36 -2.21 -3.02
C ASN A 691 -13.86 -2.58 -2.92
N THR A 692 -14.11 -3.87 -2.70
CA THR A 692 -15.45 -4.42 -2.46
C THR A 692 -15.46 -5.33 -1.23
N LEU A 693 -16.66 -5.67 -0.74
CA LEU A 693 -16.87 -6.67 0.31
C LEU A 693 -17.40 -7.99 -0.26
N LEU A 694 -17.13 -8.28 -1.53
CA LEU A 694 -17.42 -9.58 -2.12
C LEU A 694 -16.62 -10.66 -1.37
N GLU A 695 -17.31 -11.71 -0.94
CA GLU A 695 -16.67 -12.85 -0.28
C GLU A 695 -16.11 -13.86 -1.28
N ASN A 696 -16.72 -13.94 -2.46
CA ASN A 696 -16.32 -14.85 -3.52
C ASN A 696 -16.63 -14.27 -4.91
N LEU A 697 -16.18 -14.98 -5.95
CA LEU A 697 -16.43 -14.66 -7.36
C LEU A 697 -17.41 -15.65 -8.02
N ASP A 698 -18.38 -16.17 -7.26
CA ASP A 698 -19.26 -17.25 -7.75
C ASP A 698 -20.18 -16.85 -8.89
N VAL A 699 -20.36 -15.54 -9.11
CA VAL A 699 -21.04 -14.98 -10.29
C VAL A 699 -20.46 -15.52 -11.61
N PHE A 700 -19.19 -15.91 -11.63
CA PHE A 700 -18.50 -16.44 -12.81
C PHE A 700 -18.50 -17.96 -12.93
N THR A 701 -19.06 -18.70 -11.97
CA THR A 701 -18.94 -20.17 -11.87
C THR A 701 -19.36 -20.92 -13.14
N ASN A 702 -20.40 -20.43 -13.81
CA ASN A 702 -20.96 -21.01 -15.04
C ASN A 702 -20.52 -20.26 -16.31
N ALA A 703 -19.75 -19.18 -16.15
CA ALA A 703 -19.21 -18.40 -17.25
C ALA A 703 -17.93 -19.03 -17.80
N SER A 704 -17.68 -18.84 -19.09
CA SER A 704 -16.44 -19.25 -19.75
C SER A 704 -15.96 -18.16 -20.70
N GLY A 705 -14.67 -18.18 -21.02
CA GLY A 705 -14.12 -17.27 -22.01
C GLY A 705 -12.66 -16.89 -21.78
N THR A 706 -12.11 -16.13 -22.72
CA THR A 706 -10.75 -15.60 -22.70
C THR A 706 -10.75 -14.10 -22.47
N LEU A 707 -10.08 -13.62 -21.42
CA LEU A 707 -9.92 -12.18 -21.19
C LEU A 707 -8.84 -11.61 -22.11
N GLY A 708 -8.99 -10.34 -22.49
CA GLY A 708 -8.03 -9.58 -23.28
C GLY A 708 -6.74 -9.23 -22.55
N SER A 709 -5.93 -8.35 -23.16
CA SER A 709 -4.57 -8.02 -22.72
C SER A 709 -4.47 -7.36 -21.34
N TRP A 710 -5.57 -6.84 -20.81
CA TRP A 710 -5.62 -6.22 -19.48
C TRP A 710 -5.87 -7.24 -18.36
N GLY A 711 -6.34 -8.44 -18.69
CA GLY A 711 -6.35 -9.61 -17.80
C GLY A 711 -7.29 -9.50 -16.58
N LEU A 712 -6.76 -9.77 -15.39
CA LEU A 712 -7.52 -9.86 -14.13
C LEU A 712 -6.88 -8.98 -13.05
N THR A 713 -7.68 -8.11 -12.44
CA THR A 713 -7.26 -7.29 -11.30
C THR A 713 -8.21 -7.50 -10.13
N LEU A 714 -7.67 -8.06 -9.03
CA LEU A 714 -8.33 -8.21 -7.74
C LEU A 714 -7.51 -7.46 -6.70
N THR A 715 -7.99 -6.29 -6.27
CA THR A 715 -7.24 -5.42 -5.36
C THR A 715 -8.07 -4.93 -4.21
N ASP A 716 -7.55 -4.99 -2.98
CA ASP A 716 -8.19 -4.39 -1.80
C ASP A 716 -9.61 -4.95 -1.55
N ASN A 717 -9.80 -6.27 -1.70
CA ASN A 717 -11.06 -6.94 -1.35
C ASN A 717 -10.88 -7.69 -0.02
N PRO A 718 -11.05 -7.02 1.13
CA PRO A 718 -10.68 -7.58 2.44
C PRO A 718 -11.54 -8.77 2.89
N ASN A 719 -12.70 -8.96 2.28
CA ASN A 719 -13.58 -10.10 2.54
C ASN A 719 -13.45 -11.24 1.54
N LEU A 720 -12.68 -11.06 0.45
CA LEU A 720 -12.55 -12.07 -0.57
C LEU A 720 -11.79 -13.28 -0.02
N VAL A 721 -12.49 -14.40 0.12
CA VAL A 721 -11.93 -15.67 0.63
C VAL A 721 -11.65 -16.68 -0.48
N SER A 722 -12.33 -16.56 -1.64
CA SER A 722 -12.21 -17.50 -2.75
C SER A 722 -12.36 -16.86 -4.12
N VAL A 723 -11.61 -17.37 -5.09
CA VAL A 723 -11.70 -17.04 -6.53
C VAL A 723 -12.12 -18.24 -7.39
N SER A 724 -12.67 -19.30 -6.77
CA SER A 724 -13.02 -20.57 -7.43
C SER A 724 -13.97 -20.45 -8.61
N GLY A 725 -14.86 -19.45 -8.60
CA GLY A 725 -15.78 -19.16 -9.70
C GLY A 725 -15.09 -18.85 -11.03
N MET A 726 -13.81 -18.46 -11.02
CA MET A 726 -13.06 -18.06 -12.22
C MET A 726 -12.51 -19.24 -13.06
N LYS A 727 -12.69 -20.49 -12.63
CA LYS A 727 -12.00 -21.68 -13.18
C LYS A 727 -12.08 -21.86 -14.70
N ASN A 728 -13.16 -21.40 -15.32
CA ASN A 728 -13.46 -21.57 -16.74
C ASN A 728 -13.09 -20.33 -17.58
N ILE A 729 -12.51 -19.30 -16.95
CA ILE A 729 -12.13 -18.04 -17.58
C ILE A 729 -10.60 -17.99 -17.71
N VAL A 730 -10.11 -17.96 -18.95
CA VAL A 730 -8.67 -17.89 -19.26
C VAL A 730 -8.22 -16.44 -19.22
N CYS A 731 -7.34 -16.09 -18.30
CA CYS A 731 -6.79 -14.75 -18.15
C CYS A 731 -5.48 -14.64 -18.96
N THR A 732 -5.49 -13.97 -20.11
CA THR A 732 -4.30 -13.89 -21.01
C THR A 732 -3.47 -12.62 -20.83
N GLY A 733 -4.00 -11.62 -20.14
CA GLY A 733 -3.33 -10.36 -19.83
C GLY A 733 -2.65 -10.34 -18.47
N ARG A 734 -2.38 -9.13 -17.96
CA ARG A 734 -1.83 -8.92 -16.61
C ARG A 734 -2.68 -9.60 -15.54
N ILE A 735 -2.02 -10.19 -14.55
CA ILE A 735 -2.67 -10.68 -13.33
C ILE A 735 -2.23 -9.83 -12.16
N THR A 736 -3.18 -9.23 -11.44
CA THR A 736 -2.92 -8.46 -10.22
C THR A 736 -3.77 -9.00 -9.09
N ILE A 737 -3.15 -9.66 -8.11
CA ILE A 737 -3.79 -10.13 -6.88
C ILE A 737 -3.10 -9.43 -5.72
N ASP A 738 -3.72 -8.35 -5.23
CA ASP A 738 -3.11 -7.46 -4.25
C ASP A 738 -4.04 -7.12 -3.08
N GLN A 739 -3.56 -7.16 -1.84
CA GLN A 739 -4.35 -6.74 -0.67
C GLN A 739 -5.69 -7.50 -0.48
N ASN A 740 -5.76 -8.77 -0.89
CA ASN A 740 -6.89 -9.64 -0.59
C ASN A 740 -6.56 -10.44 0.67
N ILE A 741 -6.56 -9.75 1.82
CA ILE A 741 -5.95 -10.24 3.08
C ILE A 741 -6.53 -11.56 3.62
N LYS A 742 -7.77 -11.91 3.26
CA LYS A 742 -8.44 -13.18 3.62
C LYS A 742 -8.35 -14.27 2.56
N LEU A 743 -7.79 -13.98 1.37
CA LEU A 743 -7.69 -14.95 0.28
C LEU A 743 -6.61 -15.99 0.63
N THR A 744 -7.01 -17.25 0.75
CA THR A 744 -6.12 -18.33 1.19
C THR A 744 -5.45 -19.09 0.05
N SER A 745 -6.07 -19.10 -1.14
CA SER A 745 -5.60 -19.81 -2.33
C SER A 745 -6.02 -19.10 -3.61
N LEU A 746 -5.23 -19.28 -4.68
CA LEU A 746 -5.54 -18.85 -6.04
C LEU A 746 -6.32 -19.90 -6.85
N ASN A 747 -6.80 -20.97 -6.20
CA ASN A 747 -7.60 -22.00 -6.85
C ASN A 747 -8.85 -21.41 -7.52
N GLY A 748 -8.89 -21.50 -8.85
CA GLY A 748 -9.89 -20.85 -9.70
C GLY A 748 -9.27 -19.95 -10.76
N ILE A 749 -8.06 -19.43 -10.56
CA ILE A 749 -7.36 -18.68 -11.62
C ILE A 749 -6.88 -19.63 -12.71
N ASN A 750 -7.26 -19.36 -13.96
CA ASN A 750 -6.82 -20.10 -15.13
C ASN A 750 -6.04 -19.19 -16.07
N ILE A 751 -4.82 -19.60 -16.44
CA ILE A 751 -3.88 -18.85 -17.28
C ILE A 751 -3.35 -19.73 -18.42
N PRO A 752 -2.97 -19.15 -19.57
CA PRO A 752 -2.12 -19.82 -20.53
C PRO A 752 -0.71 -20.07 -19.94
N ALA A 753 0.06 -20.95 -20.58
CA ALA A 753 1.44 -21.21 -20.18
C ALA A 753 2.36 -20.01 -20.40
N ASP A 754 2.13 -19.27 -21.50
CA ASP A 754 2.90 -18.09 -21.87
C ASP A 754 2.06 -16.83 -21.63
N MET A 755 2.54 -15.99 -20.72
CA MET A 755 1.90 -14.73 -20.34
C MET A 755 2.68 -13.56 -20.93
N PRO A 756 2.09 -12.67 -21.73
CA PRO A 756 2.82 -11.55 -22.33
C PRO A 756 3.16 -10.42 -21.34
N ASP A 757 2.36 -10.28 -20.27
CA ASP A 757 2.51 -9.22 -19.25
C ASP A 757 2.80 -9.82 -17.87
N TRP A 758 2.86 -8.96 -16.86
CA TRP A 758 3.26 -9.29 -15.50
C TRP A 758 2.20 -10.04 -14.69
N VAL A 759 2.69 -10.83 -13.74
CA VAL A 759 1.91 -11.49 -12.68
C VAL A 759 2.33 -10.91 -11.33
N TYR A 760 1.39 -10.24 -10.65
CA TYR A 760 1.57 -9.67 -9.32
C TYR A 760 0.76 -10.45 -8.29
N ILE A 761 1.43 -10.99 -7.28
CA ILE A 761 0.84 -11.66 -6.12
C ILE A 761 1.44 -11.01 -4.89
N THR A 762 0.80 -9.96 -4.39
CA THR A 762 1.38 -9.11 -3.35
C THR A 762 0.41 -8.83 -2.20
N ARG A 763 0.92 -8.70 -0.97
CA ARG A 763 0.12 -8.25 0.20
C ARG A 763 -1.14 -9.10 0.45
N ASN A 764 -1.10 -10.41 0.22
CA ASN A 764 -2.20 -11.32 0.52
C ASN A 764 -1.84 -12.12 1.79
N ASP A 765 -2.20 -11.58 2.95
CA ASP A 765 -1.70 -12.04 4.25
C ASP A 765 -2.02 -13.50 4.56
N ALA A 766 -3.21 -13.98 4.19
CA ALA A 766 -3.64 -15.36 4.42
C ALA A 766 -3.25 -16.34 3.28
N LEU A 767 -2.61 -15.86 2.21
CA LEU A 767 -2.36 -16.66 1.02
C LEU A 767 -1.28 -17.72 1.27
N THR A 768 -1.64 -18.98 1.06
CA THR A 768 -0.75 -20.14 1.26
C THR A 768 -0.53 -20.95 -0.01
N ASP A 769 -1.44 -20.87 -0.97
CA ASP A 769 -1.45 -21.70 -2.17
C ASP A 769 -1.57 -20.86 -3.45
N ILE A 770 -0.50 -20.89 -4.26
CA ILE A 770 -0.39 -20.22 -5.58
C ILE A 770 -0.34 -21.21 -6.74
N THR A 771 -0.60 -22.50 -6.50
CA THR A 771 -0.34 -23.59 -7.47
C THR A 771 -1.15 -23.48 -8.76
N ALA A 772 -2.33 -22.87 -8.71
CA ALA A 772 -3.16 -22.59 -9.88
C ALA A 772 -2.41 -21.79 -10.97
N ILE A 773 -1.50 -20.89 -10.56
CA ILE A 773 -0.62 -20.13 -11.43
C ILE A 773 0.72 -20.85 -11.59
N SER A 774 1.36 -21.22 -10.47
CA SER A 774 2.78 -21.60 -10.47
C SER A 774 3.06 -22.91 -11.21
N ASN A 775 2.10 -23.84 -11.27
CA ASN A 775 2.27 -25.11 -12.00
C ASN A 775 2.11 -24.97 -13.52
N LYS A 776 1.54 -23.87 -14.01
CA LYS A 776 1.26 -23.65 -15.45
C LYS A 776 2.19 -22.64 -16.09
N LEU A 777 2.63 -21.63 -15.33
CA LEU A 777 3.37 -20.49 -15.85
C LEU A 777 4.75 -20.90 -16.38
N LYS A 778 4.93 -20.82 -17.70
CA LYS A 778 6.17 -21.14 -18.43
C LYS A 778 6.95 -19.88 -18.75
N THR A 779 6.30 -18.84 -19.26
CA THR A 779 6.95 -17.54 -19.55
C THR A 779 6.09 -16.36 -19.12
N THR A 780 6.72 -15.24 -18.73
CA THR A 780 6.05 -13.98 -18.37
C THR A 780 6.94 -12.76 -18.64
N GLY A 781 6.33 -11.58 -18.81
CA GLY A 781 7.06 -10.30 -18.76
C GLY A 781 7.71 -10.03 -17.39
N GLY A 782 7.08 -10.48 -16.31
CA GLY A 782 7.65 -10.44 -14.96
C GLY A 782 6.75 -11.09 -13.90
N LEU A 783 7.36 -11.69 -12.90
CA LEU A 783 6.70 -12.34 -11.77
C LEU A 783 7.06 -11.60 -10.48
N SER A 784 6.05 -11.03 -9.82
CA SER A 784 6.20 -10.35 -8.54
C SER A 784 5.47 -11.12 -7.43
N ILE A 785 6.23 -11.54 -6.42
CA ILE A 785 5.73 -12.22 -5.22
C ILE A 785 6.25 -11.46 -4.01
N GLY A 786 5.39 -10.72 -3.31
CA GLY A 786 5.88 -9.97 -2.16
C GLY A 786 4.89 -9.69 -1.05
N THR A 787 5.40 -9.60 0.17
CA THR A 787 4.59 -9.27 1.35
C THR A 787 3.42 -10.25 1.55
N ASN A 788 3.55 -11.53 1.15
CA ASN A 788 2.53 -12.55 1.41
C ASN A 788 2.88 -13.28 2.73
N LYS A 789 2.29 -12.81 3.83
CA LYS A 789 2.71 -13.19 5.19
C LYS A 789 2.60 -14.68 5.49
N ALA A 790 1.59 -15.38 4.97
CA ALA A 790 1.41 -16.81 5.20
C ALA A 790 2.10 -17.72 4.17
N LEU A 791 2.68 -17.16 3.10
CA LEU A 791 3.24 -17.95 1.99
C LEU A 791 4.57 -18.59 2.39
N LYS A 792 4.57 -19.92 2.58
CA LYS A 792 5.75 -20.68 3.02
C LYS A 792 6.64 -21.18 1.90
N THR A 793 6.06 -21.46 0.73
CA THR A 793 6.77 -22.03 -0.42
C THR A 793 6.27 -21.38 -1.70
N ALA A 794 7.18 -21.21 -2.66
CA ALA A 794 6.84 -20.75 -4.01
C ALA A 794 7.63 -21.59 -5.03
N ALA A 795 6.93 -22.49 -5.72
CA ALA A 795 7.50 -23.45 -6.64
C ALA A 795 6.90 -23.30 -8.05
N PHE A 796 7.76 -23.04 -9.02
CA PHE A 796 7.44 -22.84 -10.43
C PHE A 796 8.15 -23.89 -11.29
N PRO A 797 7.66 -25.13 -11.34
CA PRO A 797 8.37 -26.28 -11.91
C PRO A 797 8.65 -26.15 -13.42
N VAL A 798 7.80 -25.43 -14.15
CA VAL A 798 7.86 -25.29 -15.62
C VAL A 798 8.28 -23.91 -16.09
N PHE A 799 8.59 -22.98 -15.17
CA PHE A 799 8.93 -21.59 -15.51
C PHE A 799 10.32 -21.50 -16.12
N GLN A 800 10.40 -20.97 -17.34
CA GLN A 800 11.60 -20.96 -18.17
C GLN A 800 12.17 -19.56 -18.36
N LYS A 801 11.32 -18.53 -18.47
CA LYS A 801 11.77 -17.18 -18.81
C LYS A 801 10.88 -16.08 -18.25
N GLY A 802 11.49 -15.04 -17.71
CA GLY A 802 10.82 -13.83 -17.26
C GLY A 802 11.59 -13.11 -16.16
N ASN A 803 11.21 -11.88 -15.85
CA ASN A 803 11.80 -11.15 -14.73
C ASN A 803 11.25 -11.69 -13.40
N ILE A 804 12.06 -11.67 -12.36
CA ILE A 804 11.69 -12.13 -11.02
C ILE A 804 11.85 -11.00 -10.03
N ASP A 805 10.80 -10.75 -9.26
CA ASP A 805 10.75 -9.81 -8.14
C ASP A 805 10.12 -10.52 -6.92
N CYS A 806 10.95 -11.06 -6.02
CA CYS A 806 10.48 -11.78 -4.83
C CYS A 806 10.96 -11.07 -3.57
N ARG A 807 10.07 -10.39 -2.85
CA ARG A 807 10.46 -9.51 -1.74
C ARG A 807 9.60 -9.64 -0.49
N GLU A 808 10.21 -9.50 0.68
CA GLU A 808 9.50 -9.30 1.94
C GLU A 808 8.48 -10.41 2.31
N ASN A 809 8.69 -11.65 1.84
CA ASN A 809 7.85 -12.77 2.24
C ASN A 809 8.42 -13.38 3.53
N GLY A 810 7.97 -12.86 4.68
CA GLY A 810 8.54 -13.18 6.00
C GLY A 810 8.52 -14.66 6.40
N GLU A 811 7.59 -15.45 5.86
CA GLU A 811 7.47 -16.90 6.13
C GLU A 811 7.99 -17.78 4.98
N LEU A 812 8.47 -17.20 3.88
CA LEU A 812 8.92 -17.96 2.72
C LEU A 812 10.20 -18.71 3.05
N THR A 813 10.13 -20.03 3.03
CA THR A 813 11.23 -20.95 3.33
C THR A 813 11.90 -21.53 2.10
N SER A 814 11.18 -21.59 0.97
CA SER A 814 11.72 -22.14 -0.29
C SER A 814 11.21 -21.38 -1.51
N PHE A 815 12.13 -21.11 -2.45
CA PHE A 815 11.81 -20.55 -3.76
C PHE A 815 12.48 -21.36 -4.87
N THR A 816 11.69 -22.00 -5.72
CA THR A 816 12.17 -23.07 -6.62
C THR A 816 11.68 -22.89 -8.05
N LEU A 817 12.61 -22.72 -9.00
CA LEU A 817 12.38 -22.58 -10.44
C LEU A 817 13.37 -23.45 -11.24
N PRO A 818 13.19 -24.79 -11.25
CA PRO A 818 14.19 -25.73 -11.78
C PRO A 818 14.35 -25.66 -13.31
N ALA A 819 13.38 -25.12 -14.04
CA ALA A 819 13.41 -24.98 -15.50
C ALA A 819 13.83 -23.58 -15.97
N PHE A 820 14.14 -22.66 -15.06
CA PHE A 820 14.36 -21.24 -15.33
C PHE A 820 15.71 -21.00 -15.99
N ARG A 821 15.73 -20.49 -17.22
CA ARG A 821 16.94 -20.36 -18.07
C ARG A 821 17.36 -18.92 -18.34
N GLU A 822 16.40 -18.01 -18.50
CA GLU A 822 16.66 -16.65 -18.97
C GLU A 822 15.84 -15.60 -18.21
N ALA A 823 16.48 -14.50 -17.86
CA ALA A 823 15.81 -13.32 -17.32
C ALA A 823 16.49 -12.03 -17.75
N SER A 824 15.78 -10.90 -17.66
CA SER A 824 16.49 -9.61 -17.65
C SER A 824 16.95 -9.28 -16.25
N SER A 825 16.07 -9.45 -15.26
CA SER A 825 16.36 -9.16 -13.86
C SER A 825 15.81 -10.23 -12.92
N VAL A 826 16.60 -10.54 -11.88
CA VAL A 826 16.19 -11.35 -10.73
C VAL A 826 16.49 -10.54 -9.48
N ASN A 827 15.48 -10.22 -8.70
CA ASN A 827 15.60 -9.48 -7.45
C ASN A 827 14.95 -10.28 -6.31
N LEU A 828 15.77 -10.67 -5.33
CA LEU A 828 15.39 -11.42 -4.14
C LEU A 828 15.76 -10.61 -2.90
N THR A 829 14.79 -9.95 -2.27
CA THR A 829 15.10 -8.93 -1.25
C THR A 829 14.30 -9.15 0.03
N HIS A 830 14.96 -9.20 1.20
CA HIS A 830 14.34 -9.34 2.53
C HIS A 830 13.42 -10.57 2.69
N ASN A 831 13.80 -11.74 2.17
CA ASN A 831 13.12 -13.01 2.45
C ASN A 831 13.83 -13.76 3.59
N ILE A 832 13.72 -13.24 4.81
CA ILE A 832 14.56 -13.59 5.96
C ILE A 832 14.58 -15.08 6.33
N LYS A 833 13.47 -15.80 6.09
CA LYS A 833 13.33 -17.25 6.37
C LYS A 833 13.66 -18.14 5.18
N LEU A 834 14.07 -17.58 4.05
CA LEU A 834 14.40 -18.36 2.85
C LEU A 834 15.58 -19.27 3.15
N ALA A 835 15.33 -20.58 3.20
CA ALA A 835 16.34 -21.59 3.49
C ALA A 835 16.85 -22.27 2.22
N THR A 836 16.00 -22.37 1.19
CA THR A 836 16.34 -23.01 -0.09
C THR A 836 15.98 -22.14 -1.29
N LEU A 837 16.95 -22.01 -2.20
CA LEU A 837 16.81 -21.34 -3.48
C LEU A 837 17.27 -22.29 -4.59
N ASN A 838 16.41 -22.59 -5.56
CA ASN A 838 16.76 -23.43 -6.70
C ASN A 838 16.48 -22.70 -8.01
N MET A 839 17.54 -22.34 -8.73
CA MET A 839 17.52 -21.76 -10.08
C MET A 839 18.63 -22.40 -10.93
N ASN A 840 18.82 -23.71 -10.79
CA ASN A 840 20.03 -24.38 -11.29
C ASN A 840 20.20 -24.34 -12.82
N ALA A 841 19.09 -24.17 -13.56
CA ALA A 841 19.09 -24.07 -15.01
C ALA A 841 19.32 -22.65 -15.54
N LEU A 842 19.51 -21.65 -14.68
CA LEU A 842 19.61 -20.24 -15.08
C LEU A 842 20.92 -19.99 -15.82
N GLU A 843 20.84 -19.68 -17.11
CA GLU A 843 22.00 -19.54 -18.01
C GLU A 843 22.41 -18.08 -18.22
N THR A 844 21.44 -17.18 -18.38
CA THR A 844 21.70 -15.78 -18.78
C THR A 844 20.80 -14.79 -18.07
N ILE A 845 21.40 -13.69 -17.60
CA ILE A 845 20.71 -12.54 -17.02
C ILE A 845 21.25 -11.26 -17.66
N THR A 846 20.43 -10.50 -18.39
CA THR A 846 20.95 -9.35 -19.16
C THR A 846 21.21 -8.11 -18.31
N ASN A 847 20.39 -7.83 -17.28
CA ASN A 847 20.48 -6.61 -16.49
C ASN A 847 21.07 -6.85 -15.09
N ALA A 848 20.40 -7.59 -14.21
CA ALA A 848 20.86 -7.74 -12.82
C ALA A 848 20.35 -9.01 -12.12
N PHE A 849 21.25 -9.68 -11.40
CA PHE A 849 20.92 -10.63 -10.34
C PHE A 849 21.23 -9.95 -9.00
N GLU A 850 20.22 -9.76 -8.18
CA GLU A 850 20.32 -9.09 -6.89
C GLU A 850 19.70 -9.97 -5.81
N ILE A 851 20.50 -10.36 -4.84
CA ILE A 851 20.03 -11.01 -3.62
C ILE A 851 20.50 -10.19 -2.41
N HIS A 852 19.53 -9.69 -1.65
CA HIS A 852 19.76 -8.86 -0.47
C HIS A 852 19.00 -9.45 0.71
N GLY A 853 19.72 -9.94 1.71
CA GLY A 853 19.09 -10.61 2.86
C GLY A 853 18.36 -9.68 3.83
N GLY A 854 18.66 -8.38 3.77
CA GLY A 854 18.09 -7.34 4.64
C GLY A 854 19.08 -6.83 5.68
N PHE A 855 18.60 -6.38 6.84
CA PHE A 855 19.45 -5.89 7.94
C PHE A 855 19.35 -6.78 9.20
N GLU A 856 18.71 -7.93 9.06
CA GLU A 856 18.49 -8.91 10.12
C GLU A 856 19.77 -9.71 10.37
N THR A 857 20.13 -9.87 11.65
CA THR A 857 21.34 -10.56 12.09
C THR A 857 21.27 -12.08 11.91
N THR A 858 20.07 -12.63 11.73
CA THR A 858 19.81 -14.06 11.52
C THR A 858 18.96 -14.28 10.28
N GLN A 859 19.45 -15.08 9.35
CA GLN A 859 18.75 -15.47 8.13
C GLN A 859 18.96 -16.97 7.87
N ALA A 860 18.05 -17.60 7.14
CA ALA A 860 18.07 -19.05 6.95
C ALA A 860 18.94 -19.52 5.76
N LEU A 861 19.21 -18.65 4.77
CA LEU A 861 19.90 -19.05 3.55
C LEU A 861 21.39 -19.28 3.81
N ALA A 862 21.81 -20.54 3.86
CA ALA A 862 23.19 -20.92 4.18
C ALA A 862 24.11 -21.15 2.97
N ALA A 863 23.51 -21.39 1.80
CA ALA A 863 24.18 -21.53 0.51
C ALA A 863 23.13 -21.46 -0.62
N PHE A 864 23.58 -21.11 -1.83
CA PHE A 864 22.81 -21.27 -3.06
C PHE A 864 23.77 -21.38 -4.25
N ASP A 865 23.36 -22.13 -5.27
CA ASP A 865 24.18 -22.37 -6.46
C ASP A 865 23.45 -21.90 -7.72
N LEU A 866 24.21 -21.36 -8.68
CA LEU A 866 23.75 -21.02 -10.04
C LEU A 866 24.68 -21.68 -11.08
N PRO A 867 24.75 -23.03 -11.11
CA PRO A 867 25.79 -23.75 -11.82
C PRO A 867 25.71 -23.61 -13.35
N ALA A 868 24.55 -23.28 -13.92
CA ALA A 868 24.40 -23.06 -15.36
C ALA A 868 24.69 -21.61 -15.80
N LEU A 869 24.84 -20.67 -14.85
CA LEU A 869 24.93 -19.24 -15.17
C LEU A 869 26.24 -18.94 -15.89
N LYS A 870 26.14 -18.45 -17.13
CA LYS A 870 27.29 -18.09 -17.99
C LYS A 870 27.52 -16.59 -18.04
N THR A 871 26.43 -15.82 -18.13
CA THR A 871 26.50 -14.36 -18.27
C THR A 871 25.50 -13.66 -17.38
N VAL A 872 25.94 -12.58 -16.76
CA VAL A 872 25.11 -11.71 -15.94
C VAL A 872 25.45 -10.25 -16.24
N GLY A 873 24.44 -9.38 -16.23
CA GLY A 873 24.61 -7.92 -16.25
C GLY A 873 25.38 -7.46 -15.01
N ARG A 874 24.63 -7.15 -13.95
CA ARG A 874 25.12 -6.85 -12.60
C ARG A 874 24.92 -8.05 -11.68
N LEU A 875 25.89 -8.38 -10.83
CA LEU A 875 25.76 -9.44 -9.82
C LEU A 875 25.92 -8.84 -8.43
N VAL A 876 24.87 -8.87 -7.62
CA VAL A 876 24.85 -8.33 -6.27
C VAL A 876 24.42 -9.41 -5.29
N ILE A 877 25.29 -9.70 -4.32
CA ILE A 877 25.07 -10.64 -3.22
C ILE A 877 25.38 -9.89 -1.94
N GLU A 878 24.34 -9.46 -1.23
CA GLU A 878 24.53 -8.62 -0.05
C GLU A 878 23.74 -9.09 1.16
N ASN A 879 24.32 -8.83 2.33
CA ASN A 879 23.68 -8.99 3.63
C ASN A 879 23.10 -10.40 3.85
N LEU A 880 23.89 -11.45 3.55
CA LEU A 880 23.53 -12.84 3.76
C LEU A 880 24.42 -13.47 4.86
N PRO A 881 24.18 -13.16 6.15
CA PRO A 881 25.08 -13.49 7.24
C PRO A 881 25.28 -15.00 7.45
N ALA A 882 24.30 -15.82 7.05
CA ALA A 882 24.34 -17.26 7.20
C ALA A 882 25.05 -18.00 6.06
N VAL A 883 25.35 -17.33 4.94
CA VAL A 883 26.02 -17.95 3.80
C VAL A 883 27.43 -18.36 4.17
N THR A 884 27.76 -19.63 3.97
CA THR A 884 29.06 -20.20 4.36
C THR A 884 30.09 -20.23 3.22
N ASN A 885 29.61 -20.34 1.98
CA ASN A 885 30.43 -20.41 0.77
C ASN A 885 29.67 -19.85 -0.45
N LEU A 886 30.41 -19.51 -1.50
CA LEU A 886 29.89 -19.03 -2.79
C LEU A 886 30.57 -19.80 -3.93
N ASP A 887 30.37 -21.12 -3.93
CA ASP A 887 31.09 -22.04 -4.84
C ASP A 887 30.27 -22.41 -6.09
N GLY A 888 28.96 -22.14 -6.10
CA GLY A 888 28.02 -22.50 -7.16
C GLY A 888 28.05 -21.68 -8.46
N PHE A 889 29.12 -20.94 -8.76
CA PHE A 889 29.24 -20.07 -9.96
C PHE A 889 30.27 -20.57 -10.99
N ALA A 890 30.51 -21.88 -11.03
CA ALA A 890 31.62 -22.48 -11.77
C ALA A 890 31.61 -22.25 -13.29
N ASN A 891 30.45 -21.90 -13.88
CA ASN A 891 30.31 -21.63 -15.31
C ASN A 891 30.19 -20.14 -15.67
N LEU A 892 30.28 -19.23 -14.68
CA LEU A 892 30.15 -17.80 -14.95
C LEU A 892 31.39 -17.29 -15.69
N GLU A 893 31.20 -16.82 -16.92
CA GLU A 893 32.28 -16.39 -17.82
C GLU A 893 32.43 -14.86 -17.86
N THR A 894 31.32 -14.12 -17.74
CA THR A 894 31.30 -12.65 -17.88
C THR A 894 30.30 -11.99 -16.94
N VAL A 895 30.73 -10.89 -16.30
CA VAL A 895 29.88 -9.89 -15.65
C VAL A 895 29.98 -8.58 -16.44
N ASN A 896 28.85 -8.10 -16.99
CA ASN A 896 28.84 -6.95 -17.89
C ASN A 896 28.81 -5.57 -17.18
N LEU A 897 28.44 -5.54 -15.91
CA LEU A 897 28.36 -4.34 -15.06
C LEU A 897 29.13 -4.60 -13.75
N ASP A 898 28.60 -4.14 -12.62
CA ASP A 898 29.19 -4.33 -11.30
C ASP A 898 28.99 -5.74 -10.76
N MET A 899 30.02 -6.23 -10.08
CA MET A 899 29.97 -7.39 -9.20
C MET A 899 30.20 -6.94 -7.77
N VAL A 900 29.21 -7.14 -6.89
CA VAL A 900 29.29 -6.77 -5.48
C VAL A 900 28.94 -7.98 -4.62
N ILE A 901 29.86 -8.32 -3.70
CA ILE A 901 29.63 -9.31 -2.66
C ILE A 901 29.95 -8.62 -1.33
N SER A 902 28.96 -8.40 -0.46
CA SER A 902 29.20 -7.70 0.80
C SER A 902 28.23 -8.08 1.92
N ASN A 903 28.76 -8.37 3.10
CA ASN A 903 28.00 -8.46 4.34
C ASN A 903 28.31 -7.30 5.30
N ALA A 904 28.95 -6.24 4.80
CA ALA A 904 29.48 -5.15 5.61
C ALA A 904 28.40 -4.32 6.34
N ASN A 905 27.13 -4.45 5.94
CA ASN A 905 26.03 -3.63 6.45
C ASN A 905 25.20 -4.27 7.57
N ILE A 906 25.62 -5.42 8.14
CA ILE A 906 24.92 -6.05 9.27
C ILE A 906 25.82 -6.11 10.52
N PRO A 907 26.01 -4.99 11.22
CA PRO A 907 26.90 -4.99 12.37
C PRO A 907 26.33 -5.89 13.50
N GLY A 908 27.18 -6.61 14.23
CA GLY A 908 26.78 -7.56 15.27
C GLY A 908 26.26 -8.92 14.79
N ALA A 909 26.12 -9.15 13.48
CA ALA A 909 25.75 -10.48 12.95
C ALA A 909 26.89 -11.50 13.08
N SER A 910 26.53 -12.76 13.33
CA SER A 910 27.47 -13.89 13.25
C SER A 910 27.65 -14.31 11.79
N LEU A 911 28.52 -13.58 11.10
CA LEU A 911 28.84 -13.81 9.70
C LEU A 911 29.56 -15.16 9.51
N LYS A 912 29.26 -15.87 8.41
CA LYS A 912 29.79 -17.23 8.17
C LYS A 912 30.65 -17.40 6.91
N LEU A 913 30.65 -16.44 5.99
CA LEU A 913 31.36 -16.57 4.70
C LEU A 913 32.88 -16.49 4.90
N LYS A 914 33.54 -17.65 4.97
CA LYS A 914 35.00 -17.72 5.19
C LYS A 914 35.82 -17.62 3.91
N THR A 915 35.28 -18.12 2.80
CA THR A 915 36.02 -18.24 1.54
C THR A 915 35.15 -17.99 0.32
N ILE A 916 35.74 -17.44 -0.74
CA ILE A 916 35.11 -17.31 -2.06
C ILE A 916 35.90 -18.17 -3.07
N ASN A 917 35.29 -19.25 -3.57
CA ASN A 917 35.98 -20.19 -4.50
C ASN A 917 35.26 -20.41 -5.85
N GLY A 918 34.03 -19.95 -6.06
CA GLY A 918 33.19 -20.39 -7.20
C GLY A 918 33.46 -19.77 -8.58
N PHE A 919 34.08 -18.60 -8.68
CA PHE A 919 34.10 -17.80 -9.93
C PHE A 919 35.20 -18.18 -10.95
N ASN A 920 35.57 -19.46 -11.05
CA ASN A 920 36.85 -19.86 -11.67
C ASN A 920 36.91 -19.74 -13.20
N LYS A 921 35.78 -19.55 -13.89
CA LYS A 921 35.73 -19.29 -15.34
C LYS A 921 35.54 -17.81 -15.70
N LEU A 922 35.41 -16.95 -14.69
CA LEU A 922 35.17 -15.52 -14.91
C LEU A 922 36.45 -14.88 -15.43
N THR A 923 36.47 -14.50 -16.71
CA THR A 923 37.66 -13.92 -17.35
C THR A 923 37.70 -12.40 -17.26
N ASN A 924 36.54 -11.76 -17.18
CA ASN A 924 36.40 -10.31 -17.19
C ASN A 924 35.19 -9.82 -16.38
N VAL A 925 35.40 -8.76 -15.61
CA VAL A 925 34.33 -7.91 -15.03
C VAL A 925 34.40 -6.56 -15.74
N LYS A 926 33.39 -6.22 -16.54
CA LYS A 926 33.45 -5.02 -17.40
C LYS A 926 33.40 -3.69 -16.63
N PHE A 927 32.83 -3.66 -15.43
CA PHE A 927 32.82 -2.47 -14.58
C PHE A 927 33.56 -2.77 -13.27
N SER A 928 32.94 -2.62 -12.09
CA SER A 928 33.65 -2.76 -10.82
C SER A 928 33.49 -4.15 -10.20
N LEU A 929 34.54 -4.60 -9.50
CA LEU A 929 34.50 -5.75 -8.61
C LEU A 929 34.71 -5.26 -7.18
N SER A 930 33.69 -5.42 -6.33
CA SER A 930 33.74 -5.06 -4.91
C SER A 930 33.46 -6.26 -4.04
N LEU A 931 34.44 -6.69 -3.26
CA LEU A 931 34.35 -7.83 -2.36
C LEU A 931 34.60 -7.37 -0.93
N GLU A 932 33.54 -7.43 -0.13
CA GLU A 932 33.49 -6.91 1.23
C GLU A 932 34.09 -5.49 1.34
N PRO A 933 33.67 -4.56 0.46
CA PRO A 933 34.16 -3.19 0.54
C PRO A 933 33.78 -2.61 1.91
N ALA A 934 34.72 -1.95 2.58
CA ALA A 934 34.39 -1.16 3.75
C ALA A 934 33.28 -0.16 3.37
N ALA A 935 32.22 -0.09 4.17
CA ALA A 935 31.07 0.78 3.89
C ALA A 935 31.56 2.22 3.61
N GLY A 936 31.18 2.77 2.46
CA GLY A 936 31.64 4.08 2.03
C GLY A 936 30.89 5.22 2.73
N SER A 937 31.59 6.03 3.53
CA SER A 937 31.66 7.50 3.42
C SER A 937 32.39 8.11 4.64
N GLY A 938 33.37 8.99 4.37
CA GLY A 938 33.92 9.98 5.31
C GLY A 938 34.79 9.45 6.46
N ASP A 939 36.06 9.86 6.49
CA ASP A 939 37.02 9.79 7.62
C ASP A 939 36.56 9.06 8.90
N GLN A 940 36.93 7.78 8.96
CA GLN A 940 37.06 6.82 10.09
C GLN A 940 36.38 5.48 9.77
N LEU A 941 37.05 4.72 8.90
CA LEU A 941 36.66 3.38 8.45
C LEU A 941 36.81 2.38 9.61
N VAL A 942 35.74 2.13 10.36
CA VAL A 942 35.64 0.91 11.18
C VAL A 942 35.31 -0.24 10.22
N GLY A 943 36.33 -1.04 9.93
CA GLY A 943 36.26 -2.09 8.93
C GLY A 943 35.31 -3.23 9.28
N TYR A 944 34.91 -3.93 8.24
CA TYR A 944 34.29 -5.25 8.32
C TYR A 944 35.26 -6.24 9.00
N ASP A 945 34.94 -6.63 10.23
CA ASP A 945 35.66 -7.65 11.02
C ASP A 945 35.26 -9.10 10.62
N GLY A 946 34.50 -9.27 9.53
CA GLY A 946 33.90 -10.53 9.14
C GLY A 946 34.90 -11.67 8.86
N PRO A 947 34.43 -12.93 8.83
CA PRO A 947 35.25 -14.14 8.86
C PRO A 947 35.95 -14.46 7.53
N LEU A 948 35.74 -13.67 6.48
CA LEU A 948 36.34 -13.89 5.16
C LEU A 948 37.87 -13.89 5.30
N ASN A 949 38.49 -15.03 5.03
CA ASN A 949 39.92 -15.22 5.19
C ASN A 949 40.65 -15.51 3.88
N ALA A 950 39.95 -16.03 2.85
CA ALA A 950 40.57 -16.36 1.58
C ALA A 950 39.65 -16.13 0.37
N ILE A 951 40.21 -15.57 -0.70
CA ILE A 951 39.59 -15.44 -2.02
C ILE A 951 40.43 -16.24 -3.03
N LYS A 952 39.91 -17.40 -3.46
CA LYS A 952 40.62 -18.35 -4.35
C LYS A 952 39.91 -18.57 -5.69
N GLY A 953 38.70 -18.04 -5.84
CA GLY A 953 37.79 -18.37 -6.94
C GLY A 953 38.00 -17.64 -8.26
N PHE A 954 38.85 -16.61 -8.36
CA PHE A 954 38.96 -15.77 -9.57
C PHE A 954 40.09 -16.19 -10.52
N LYS A 955 40.44 -17.49 -10.56
CA LYS A 955 41.69 -17.98 -11.14
C LYS A 955 41.93 -17.63 -12.61
N THR A 956 40.89 -17.32 -13.37
CA THR A 956 40.99 -16.96 -14.80
C THR A 956 40.72 -15.48 -15.07
N LEU A 957 40.42 -14.68 -14.03
CA LEU A 957 40.11 -13.27 -14.15
C LEU A 957 41.36 -12.51 -14.59
N ARG A 958 41.27 -11.84 -15.74
CA ARG A 958 42.38 -11.04 -16.31
C ARG A 958 42.16 -9.55 -16.21
N THR A 959 40.91 -9.10 -16.33
CA THR A 959 40.60 -7.67 -16.45
C THR A 959 39.41 -7.27 -15.58
N ILE A 960 39.53 -6.09 -14.96
CA ILE A 960 38.43 -5.37 -14.31
C ILE A 960 38.34 -3.99 -14.97
N GLY A 961 37.22 -3.67 -15.61
CA GLY A 961 37.12 -2.46 -16.44
C GLY A 961 37.02 -1.15 -15.64
N ALA A 962 36.52 -1.20 -14.41
CA ALA A 962 36.44 -0.06 -13.50
C ALA A 962 37.24 -0.27 -12.21
N THR A 963 36.58 -0.28 -11.05
CA THR A 963 37.25 -0.30 -9.74
C THR A 963 37.42 -1.73 -9.24
N PHE A 964 38.58 -2.04 -8.68
CA PHE A 964 38.82 -3.25 -7.89
C PHE A 964 38.89 -2.90 -6.41
N ASN A 965 37.94 -3.38 -5.61
CA ASN A 965 37.83 -3.06 -4.19
C ASN A 965 37.75 -4.36 -3.36
N ILE A 966 38.69 -4.53 -2.43
CA ILE A 966 38.72 -5.64 -1.49
C ILE A 966 38.91 -5.15 -0.05
N GLY A 967 38.20 -5.78 0.88
CA GLY A 967 38.32 -5.54 2.31
C GLY A 967 38.03 -6.78 3.17
N GLY A 968 38.24 -6.62 4.48
CA GLY A 968 37.94 -7.62 5.49
C GLY A 968 39.14 -7.99 6.35
N LYS A 969 39.05 -7.72 7.65
CA LYS A 969 40.19 -7.79 8.60
C LYS A 969 40.85 -9.16 8.68
N ASN A 970 40.10 -10.24 8.43
CA ASN A 970 40.60 -11.61 8.47
C ASN A 970 41.14 -12.10 7.11
N LEU A 971 41.02 -11.30 6.05
CA LEU A 971 41.44 -11.66 4.69
C LEU A 971 42.96 -11.74 4.62
N THR A 972 43.49 -12.95 4.48
CA THR A 972 44.95 -13.23 4.46
C THR A 972 45.42 -13.84 3.13
N ASP A 973 44.50 -14.31 2.29
CA ASP A 973 44.81 -14.96 1.01
C ASP A 973 43.97 -14.39 -0.13
N ILE A 974 44.63 -13.81 -1.14
CA ILE A 974 44.03 -13.28 -2.37
C ILE A 974 44.58 -13.98 -3.63
N SER A 975 45.06 -15.22 -3.48
CA SER A 975 45.66 -16.02 -4.57
C SER A 975 44.72 -16.26 -5.77
N GLY A 976 43.41 -16.09 -5.57
CA GLY A 976 42.42 -16.11 -6.65
C GLY A 976 42.72 -15.10 -7.76
N PHE A 977 43.40 -13.99 -7.48
CA PHE A 977 43.67 -12.94 -8.46
C PHE A 977 45.01 -13.10 -9.21
N ALA A 978 45.71 -14.23 -9.08
CA ALA A 978 47.07 -14.41 -9.61
C ALA A 978 47.20 -14.21 -11.14
N ASN A 979 46.10 -14.17 -11.88
CA ASN A 979 46.05 -13.90 -13.32
C ASN A 979 45.49 -12.51 -13.70
N LEU A 980 45.20 -11.65 -12.72
CA LEU A 980 44.74 -10.29 -12.97
C LEU A 980 45.86 -9.45 -13.60
N GLU A 981 45.62 -8.96 -14.81
CA GLU A 981 46.58 -8.22 -15.65
C GLU A 981 46.32 -6.71 -15.63
N SER A 982 45.05 -6.29 -15.57
CA SER A 982 44.70 -4.86 -15.60
C SER A 982 43.43 -4.51 -14.81
N VAL A 983 43.45 -3.31 -14.22
CA VAL A 983 42.29 -2.63 -13.62
C VAL A 983 42.15 -1.26 -14.28
N GLY A 984 40.98 -0.96 -14.86
CA GLY A 984 40.78 0.25 -15.62
C GLY A 984 40.82 1.51 -14.75
N GLN A 985 40.27 1.47 -13.54
CA GLN A 985 40.18 2.60 -12.60
C GLN A 985 40.96 2.35 -11.30
N ASP A 986 40.33 2.64 -10.16
CA ASP A 986 40.95 2.58 -8.84
C ASP A 986 41.18 1.14 -8.39
N ILE A 987 42.25 0.94 -7.64
CA ILE A 987 42.43 -0.24 -6.78
C ILE A 987 42.29 0.22 -5.35
N ARG A 988 41.45 -0.46 -4.57
CA ARG A 988 41.24 -0.20 -3.15
C ARG A 988 41.45 -1.47 -2.36
N ILE A 989 42.49 -1.48 -1.53
CA ILE A 989 42.81 -2.57 -0.60
C ILE A 989 42.79 -1.96 0.79
N SER A 990 41.67 -2.14 1.49
CA SER A 990 41.42 -1.47 2.76
C SER A 990 41.06 -2.46 3.87
N THR A 991 41.64 -2.28 5.04
CA THR A 991 41.29 -3.05 6.25
C THR A 991 41.37 -4.56 6.05
N THR A 992 42.49 -5.05 5.53
CA THR A 992 42.74 -6.48 5.32
C THR A 992 43.74 -7.06 6.33
N GLY A 993 43.73 -8.39 6.47
CA GLY A 993 44.75 -9.16 7.21
C GLY A 993 45.96 -9.55 6.37
N LEU A 994 46.10 -9.01 5.15
CA LEU A 994 47.16 -9.39 4.21
C LEU A 994 48.54 -8.98 4.72
N SER A 995 49.50 -9.91 4.67
CA SER A 995 50.91 -9.63 4.94
C SER A 995 51.68 -9.13 3.70
N GLY A 996 51.14 -9.40 2.51
CA GLY A 996 51.65 -8.99 1.22
C GLY A 996 50.60 -9.15 0.12
N LEU A 997 50.92 -8.69 -1.09
CA LEU A 997 49.98 -8.61 -2.23
C LEU A 997 50.24 -9.67 -3.31
N SER A 998 50.78 -10.84 -2.97
CA SER A 998 51.27 -11.85 -3.92
C SER A 998 50.25 -12.28 -4.98
N GLY A 999 48.95 -12.20 -4.67
CA GLY A 999 47.87 -12.44 -5.62
C GLY A 999 47.81 -11.45 -6.80
N LEU A 1000 48.57 -10.35 -6.80
CA LEU A 1000 48.55 -9.32 -7.84
C LEU A 1000 49.80 -9.33 -8.74
N GLY A 1001 50.60 -10.40 -8.70
CA GLY A 1001 51.92 -10.46 -9.37
C GLY A 1001 51.94 -10.21 -10.89
N LYS A 1002 50.81 -10.36 -11.59
CA LYS A 1002 50.68 -10.09 -13.03
C LYS A 1002 50.07 -8.73 -13.37
N LEU A 1003 49.64 -7.96 -12.37
CA LEU A 1003 49.00 -6.68 -12.56
C LEU A 1003 50.00 -5.70 -13.16
N SER A 1004 49.77 -5.32 -14.42
CA SER A 1004 50.68 -4.46 -15.20
C SER A 1004 50.21 -3.01 -15.32
N SER A 1005 48.90 -2.79 -15.20
CA SER A 1005 48.28 -1.47 -15.26
C SER A 1005 47.13 -1.32 -14.27
N ALA A 1006 47.11 -0.22 -13.53
CA ALA A 1006 46.01 0.19 -12.68
C ALA A 1006 45.74 1.68 -12.88
N GLY A 1007 44.54 2.08 -13.32
CA GLY A 1007 44.14 3.48 -13.33
C GLY A 1007 44.64 4.32 -14.52
N SER A 1008 44.17 4.00 -15.73
CA SER A 1008 44.64 4.58 -17.00
C SER A 1008 43.99 5.91 -17.44
N SER A 1009 43.08 6.50 -16.67
CA SER A 1009 42.54 7.86 -16.92
C SER A 1009 42.92 8.85 -15.81
N GLU A 1010 42.75 10.14 -16.13
CA GLU A 1010 43.38 11.31 -15.50
C GLU A 1010 43.16 11.54 -13.99
N SER A 1011 42.52 10.63 -13.25
CA SER A 1011 42.32 10.75 -11.79
C SER A 1011 42.06 9.39 -11.11
N ARG A 1012 42.93 8.39 -11.30
CA ARG A 1012 42.75 7.03 -10.73
C ARG A 1012 43.94 6.60 -9.87
N LEU A 1013 43.69 6.22 -8.62
CA LEU A 1013 44.73 5.96 -7.62
C LEU A 1013 44.73 4.50 -7.16
N ILE A 1014 45.89 4.05 -6.69
CA ILE A 1014 46.00 2.86 -5.86
C ILE A 1014 45.86 3.30 -4.40
N TYR A 1015 44.79 2.86 -3.75
CA TYR A 1015 44.51 3.08 -2.33
C TYR A 1015 44.86 1.81 -1.55
N ILE A 1016 45.85 1.92 -0.67
CA ILE A 1016 46.26 0.86 0.26
C ILE A 1016 46.21 1.48 1.65
N GLN A 1017 45.18 1.16 2.42
CA GLN A 1017 45.01 1.76 3.73
C GLN A 1017 44.51 0.80 4.81
N ASP A 1018 44.83 1.12 6.06
CA ASP A 1018 44.34 0.39 7.23
C ASP A 1018 44.68 -1.11 7.23
N ASN A 1019 45.75 -1.53 6.54
CA ASN A 1019 46.19 -2.93 6.51
C ASN A 1019 47.27 -3.15 7.57
N ALA A 1020 46.85 -3.48 8.79
CA ALA A 1020 47.72 -3.56 9.96
C ALA A 1020 48.88 -4.57 9.83
N GLN A 1021 48.68 -5.63 9.05
CA GLN A 1021 49.66 -6.71 8.86
C GLN A 1021 50.51 -6.58 7.58
N LEU A 1022 50.23 -5.60 6.72
CA LEU A 1022 50.86 -5.48 5.41
C LEU A 1022 52.33 -5.04 5.54
N THR A 1023 53.26 -5.91 5.17
CA THR A 1023 54.71 -5.66 5.30
C THR A 1023 55.39 -5.24 4.01
N SER A 1024 54.80 -5.59 2.86
CA SER A 1024 55.42 -5.42 1.53
C SER A 1024 54.40 -5.22 0.42
N LEU A 1025 54.76 -4.41 -0.58
CA LEU A 1025 54.01 -4.24 -1.83
C LEU A 1025 54.54 -5.09 -3.00
N SER A 1026 55.48 -6.03 -2.75
CA SER A 1026 56.19 -6.82 -3.78
C SER A 1026 55.29 -7.59 -4.75
N GLY A 1027 54.04 -7.83 -4.39
CA GLY A 1027 53.01 -8.33 -5.30
C GLY A 1027 52.69 -7.41 -6.48
N LEU A 1028 53.11 -6.14 -6.46
CA LEU A 1028 52.89 -5.16 -7.53
C LEU A 1028 54.07 -5.02 -8.49
N THR A 1029 55.10 -5.88 -8.42
CA THR A 1029 56.35 -5.78 -9.20
C THR A 1029 56.20 -5.79 -10.73
N SER A 1030 55.02 -6.13 -11.27
CA SER A 1030 54.71 -6.02 -12.70
C SER A 1030 54.08 -4.68 -13.09
N LEU A 1031 53.68 -3.85 -12.12
CA LEU A 1031 52.97 -2.61 -12.33
C LEU A 1031 53.85 -1.57 -13.01
N THR A 1032 53.44 -1.13 -14.20
CA THR A 1032 54.17 -0.13 -15.01
C THR A 1032 53.45 1.21 -15.07
N SER A 1033 52.13 1.21 -14.85
CA SER A 1033 51.28 2.40 -14.96
C SER A 1033 50.31 2.52 -13.79
N THR A 1034 50.35 3.68 -13.13
CA THR A 1034 49.33 4.18 -12.20
C THR A 1034 49.33 5.70 -12.23
N SER A 1035 48.17 6.34 -12.02
CA SER A 1035 48.14 7.80 -11.99
C SER A 1035 48.61 8.36 -10.64
N GLY A 1036 48.56 7.60 -9.55
CA GLY A 1036 49.09 8.00 -8.24
C GLY A 1036 48.86 6.96 -7.16
N VAL A 1037 49.29 7.26 -5.94
CA VAL A 1037 49.23 6.32 -4.81
C VAL A 1037 48.77 7.00 -3.53
N TYR A 1038 47.94 6.28 -2.78
CA TYR A 1038 47.45 6.65 -1.46
C TYR A 1038 47.74 5.49 -0.50
N ILE A 1039 48.83 5.62 0.27
CA ILE A 1039 49.36 4.56 1.15
C ILE A 1039 49.32 5.08 2.58
N VAL A 1040 48.24 4.77 3.30
CA VAL A 1040 47.94 5.42 4.58
C VAL A 1040 47.61 4.41 5.68
N ARG A 1041 48.14 4.55 6.89
CA ARG A 1041 47.83 3.66 8.03
C ARG A 1041 48.15 2.17 7.76
N ASN A 1042 49.31 1.88 7.17
CA ASN A 1042 49.84 0.52 7.09
C ASN A 1042 51.07 0.39 8.02
N PRO A 1043 50.86 0.24 9.34
CA PRO A 1043 51.93 0.39 10.33
C PRO A 1043 53.07 -0.64 10.21
N ALA A 1044 52.82 -1.79 9.59
CA ALA A 1044 53.82 -2.84 9.38
C ALA A 1044 54.64 -2.68 8.09
N LEU A 1045 54.27 -1.75 7.20
CA LEU A 1045 54.90 -1.60 5.88
C LEU A 1045 56.31 -1.04 6.02
N VAL A 1046 57.31 -1.75 5.47
CA VAL A 1046 58.74 -1.42 5.68
C VAL A 1046 59.31 -0.55 4.57
N ASN A 1047 58.84 -0.73 3.33
CA ASN A 1047 59.29 0.02 2.15
C ASN A 1047 58.21 -0.04 1.05
N LEU A 1048 58.47 0.63 -0.07
CA LEU A 1048 57.56 0.67 -1.23
C LEU A 1048 58.00 -0.28 -2.38
N GLN A 1049 58.78 -1.32 -2.07
CA GLN A 1049 59.21 -2.29 -3.07
C GLN A 1049 57.99 -2.99 -3.66
N GLY A 1050 57.95 -3.10 -4.99
CA GLY A 1050 56.76 -3.38 -5.80
C GLY A 1050 56.41 -2.26 -6.77
N LEU A 1051 56.81 -1.00 -6.52
CA LEU A 1051 56.52 0.14 -7.39
C LEU A 1051 57.66 0.51 -8.35
N GLU A 1052 58.75 -0.25 -8.36
CA GLU A 1052 60.02 0.13 -9.01
C GLU A 1052 59.91 0.24 -10.54
N LYS A 1053 58.92 -0.40 -11.16
CA LYS A 1053 58.68 -0.32 -12.61
C LYS A 1053 57.74 0.82 -13.01
N VAL A 1054 57.14 1.53 -12.05
CA VAL A 1054 56.31 2.70 -12.34
C VAL A 1054 57.21 3.87 -12.74
N THR A 1055 56.94 4.45 -13.90
CA THR A 1055 57.77 5.53 -14.47
C THR A 1055 57.10 6.90 -14.46
N ASN A 1056 55.78 6.95 -14.26
CA ASN A 1056 55.02 8.20 -14.27
C ASN A 1056 53.82 8.12 -13.32
N MET A 1057 53.48 9.23 -12.65
CA MET A 1057 52.29 9.42 -11.81
C MET A 1057 51.82 10.87 -11.99
N LYS A 1058 50.62 11.07 -12.56
CA LYS A 1058 50.06 12.41 -12.85
C LYS A 1058 49.28 13.00 -11.68
N ALA A 1059 48.65 12.15 -10.88
CA ALA A 1059 47.87 12.48 -9.68
C ALA A 1059 48.75 12.44 -8.43
N SER A 1060 48.20 12.80 -7.27
CA SER A 1060 49.00 13.00 -6.05
C SER A 1060 49.60 11.71 -5.47
N ILE A 1061 50.75 11.87 -4.78
CA ILE A 1061 51.31 10.86 -3.87
C ILE A 1061 50.94 11.26 -2.44
N THR A 1062 50.25 10.36 -1.74
CA THR A 1062 49.97 10.50 -0.30
C THR A 1062 50.49 9.28 0.44
N ILE A 1063 51.45 9.50 1.35
CA ILE A 1063 52.04 8.45 2.18
C ILE A 1063 52.01 8.90 3.63
N SER A 1064 51.13 8.32 4.44
CA SER A 1064 50.95 8.79 5.81
C SER A 1064 50.75 7.68 6.84
N GLN A 1065 51.24 7.89 8.06
CA GLN A 1065 50.98 6.98 9.19
C GLN A 1065 51.43 5.52 8.94
N ASN A 1066 52.53 5.32 8.20
CA ASN A 1066 53.15 4.00 8.01
C ASN A 1066 54.38 3.87 8.94
N GLY A 1067 54.13 3.51 10.20
CA GLY A 1067 55.12 3.63 11.27
C GLY A 1067 56.46 2.90 11.07
N LYS A 1068 56.49 1.80 10.28
CA LYS A 1068 57.72 1.05 9.96
C LYS A 1068 58.39 1.44 8.63
N LEU A 1069 57.82 2.38 7.88
CA LEU A 1069 58.32 2.74 6.57
C LEU A 1069 59.69 3.42 6.70
N ALA A 1070 60.74 2.81 6.17
CA ALA A 1070 62.11 3.30 6.32
C ALA A 1070 62.58 4.16 5.13
N ASN A 1071 62.06 3.88 3.93
CA ASN A 1071 62.39 4.58 2.70
C ASN A 1071 61.22 4.60 1.70
N VAL A 1072 61.35 5.44 0.67
CA VAL A 1072 60.44 5.55 -0.48
C VAL A 1072 61.12 5.16 -1.81
N ASP A 1073 62.15 4.30 -1.77
CA ASP A 1073 63.00 3.98 -2.93
C ASP A 1073 62.24 3.30 -4.06
N GLY A 1074 61.09 2.67 -3.77
CA GLY A 1074 60.18 2.15 -4.78
C GLY A 1074 59.68 3.22 -5.78
N LEU A 1075 59.78 4.51 -5.45
CA LEU A 1075 59.40 5.62 -6.33
C LEU A 1075 60.56 6.19 -7.16
N ALA A 1076 61.78 5.62 -7.05
CA ALA A 1076 63.00 6.17 -7.66
C ALA A 1076 62.97 6.28 -9.20
N ASN A 1077 62.05 5.60 -9.87
CA ASN A 1077 61.88 5.63 -11.32
C ASN A 1077 60.73 6.53 -11.79
N VAL A 1078 59.91 7.06 -10.88
CA VAL A 1078 58.82 7.96 -11.24
C VAL A 1078 59.39 9.33 -11.63
N ALA A 1079 58.97 9.84 -12.79
CA ALA A 1079 59.35 11.14 -13.32
C ALA A 1079 58.15 11.82 -14.00
N GLY A 1080 58.29 13.10 -14.34
CA GLY A 1080 57.23 13.89 -14.99
C GLY A 1080 56.41 14.73 -14.01
N THR A 1081 55.30 15.27 -14.50
CA THR A 1081 54.42 16.19 -13.76
C THR A 1081 53.47 15.44 -12.83
N ILE A 1082 53.38 15.87 -11.57
CA ILE A 1082 52.55 15.31 -10.51
C ILE A 1082 51.75 16.38 -9.76
N ASN A 1083 50.49 16.08 -9.42
CA ASN A 1083 49.57 17.00 -8.75
C ASN A 1083 49.72 17.05 -7.21
N GLY A 1084 50.94 17.01 -6.66
CA GLY A 1084 51.18 17.11 -5.22
C GLY A 1084 51.87 15.90 -4.60
N ILE A 1085 52.71 16.17 -3.60
CA ILE A 1085 53.42 15.18 -2.80
C ILE A 1085 53.13 15.48 -1.33
N SER A 1086 52.46 14.55 -0.64
CA SER A 1086 52.19 14.62 0.80
C SER A 1086 52.74 13.38 1.49
N ILE A 1087 53.79 13.53 2.29
CA ILE A 1087 54.41 12.45 3.05
C ILE A 1087 54.46 12.87 4.52
N SER A 1088 53.69 12.21 5.38
CA SER A 1088 53.58 12.66 6.78
C SER A 1088 53.48 11.54 7.79
N ASP A 1089 53.88 11.82 9.03
CA ASP A 1089 53.64 10.93 10.17
C ASP A 1089 54.20 9.49 9.99
N ASN A 1090 55.29 9.34 9.22
CA ASN A 1090 56.02 8.08 9.08
C ASN A 1090 57.27 8.12 9.97
N ALA A 1091 57.12 7.77 11.25
CA ALA A 1091 58.12 8.01 12.29
C ALA A 1091 59.53 7.44 12.00
N LEU A 1092 59.64 6.34 11.26
CA LEU A 1092 60.91 5.70 10.88
C LEU A 1092 61.43 6.08 9.48
N LEU A 1093 60.70 6.92 8.74
CA LEU A 1093 61.07 7.28 7.37
C LEU A 1093 62.21 8.32 7.39
N LYS A 1094 63.42 7.85 7.11
CA LYS A 1094 64.64 8.69 7.09
C LYS A 1094 65.23 8.91 5.70
N ASN A 1095 64.92 8.03 4.75
CA ASN A 1095 65.41 8.13 3.37
C ASN A 1095 64.27 8.49 2.41
N LEU A 1096 64.30 9.71 1.89
CA LEU A 1096 63.35 10.23 0.90
C LEU A 1096 63.97 10.38 -0.50
N CYS A 1097 65.15 9.80 -0.76
CA CYS A 1097 65.85 9.96 -2.04
C CYS A 1097 65.08 9.39 -3.24
N GLY A 1098 64.18 8.42 -3.01
CA GLY A 1098 63.29 7.89 -4.04
C GLY A 1098 62.40 8.93 -4.75
N ILE A 1099 62.11 10.09 -4.16
CA ILE A 1099 61.32 11.16 -4.82
C ILE A 1099 62.17 12.22 -5.55
N THR A 1100 63.49 12.06 -5.63
CA THR A 1100 64.40 13.08 -6.19
C THR A 1100 64.07 13.44 -7.64
N LYS A 1101 63.77 12.45 -8.49
CA LYS A 1101 63.42 12.68 -9.90
C LYS A 1101 62.13 13.51 -10.06
N LEU A 1102 61.14 13.27 -9.21
CA LEU A 1102 59.88 14.01 -9.18
C LEU A 1102 60.08 15.47 -8.78
N VAL A 1103 60.89 15.73 -7.76
CA VAL A 1103 61.13 17.10 -7.25
C VAL A 1103 62.03 17.89 -8.20
N ARG A 1104 63.15 17.32 -8.69
CA ARG A 1104 64.09 18.01 -9.58
C ARG A 1104 63.52 18.32 -10.97
N GLY A 1105 62.57 17.51 -11.46
CA GLY A 1105 61.99 17.71 -12.78
C GLY A 1105 61.06 18.93 -12.91
N GLY A 1106 60.88 19.75 -11.85
CA GLY A 1106 59.89 20.83 -11.83
C GLY A 1106 58.44 20.32 -11.95
N GLY A 1107 58.25 19.01 -11.73
CA GLY A 1107 57.01 18.30 -12.06
C GLY A 1107 55.93 18.44 -11.01
N ASN A 1108 56.25 18.81 -9.77
CA ASN A 1108 55.21 18.99 -8.75
C ASN A 1108 54.42 20.29 -8.98
N THR A 1109 53.22 20.19 -9.51
CA THR A 1109 52.30 21.32 -9.74
C THR A 1109 51.37 21.57 -8.55
N GLY A 1110 51.40 20.69 -7.54
CA GLY A 1110 50.57 20.78 -6.34
C GLY A 1110 51.38 21.05 -5.07
N VAL A 1111 50.77 20.80 -3.92
CA VAL A 1111 51.39 21.01 -2.60
C VAL A 1111 52.54 20.04 -2.38
N TYR A 1112 53.69 20.53 -1.89
CA TYR A 1112 54.76 19.72 -1.32
C TYR A 1112 54.67 19.79 0.21
N ARG A 1113 54.29 18.68 0.86
CA ARG A 1113 54.17 18.59 2.32
C ARG A 1113 54.92 17.36 2.82
N VAL A 1114 56.04 17.59 3.51
CA VAL A 1114 56.81 16.54 4.17
C VAL A 1114 57.01 16.90 5.64
N THR A 1115 56.23 16.28 6.53
CA THR A 1115 56.16 16.67 7.96
C THR A 1115 55.91 15.48 8.88
N GLY A 1116 56.49 15.44 10.08
CA GLY A 1116 56.21 14.36 11.04
C GLY A 1116 56.86 13.01 10.70
N ASN A 1117 57.81 12.98 9.77
CA ASN A 1117 58.60 11.80 9.42
C ASN A 1117 59.91 11.75 10.23
N GLY A 1118 60.62 10.62 10.18
CA GLY A 1118 61.97 10.49 10.74
C GLY A 1118 63.00 11.47 10.15
N PHE A 1119 62.78 11.92 8.91
CA PHE A 1119 63.47 13.03 8.27
C PHE A 1119 62.48 13.85 7.44
N ASN A 1120 62.53 15.19 7.54
CA ASN A 1120 61.58 16.11 6.90
C ASN A 1120 62.30 17.12 5.99
N PRO A 1121 62.90 16.67 4.86
CA PRO A 1121 63.58 17.57 3.94
C PRO A 1121 62.58 18.52 3.28
N THR A 1122 63.01 19.76 3.06
CA THR A 1122 62.30 20.68 2.16
C THR A 1122 62.47 20.23 0.71
N ALA A 1123 61.63 20.72 -0.21
CA ALA A 1123 61.79 20.46 -1.64
C ALA A 1123 63.20 20.86 -2.13
N GLN A 1124 63.74 21.98 -1.64
CA GLN A 1124 65.09 22.42 -1.95
C GLN A 1124 66.16 21.45 -1.44
N ASN A 1125 65.99 20.88 -0.25
CA ASN A 1125 66.94 19.86 0.26
C ASN A 1125 66.98 18.63 -0.65
N ILE A 1126 65.84 18.16 -1.16
CA ILE A 1126 65.82 17.07 -2.15
C ILE A 1126 66.54 17.48 -3.45
N ILE A 1127 66.33 18.71 -3.93
CA ILE A 1127 67.00 19.23 -5.14
C ILE A 1127 68.52 19.23 -4.93
N ASP A 1128 69.00 19.67 -3.76
CA ASP A 1128 70.42 19.75 -3.41
C ASP A 1128 71.05 18.38 -3.11
N GLY A 1129 70.25 17.29 -3.09
CA GLY A 1129 70.72 15.93 -2.79
C GLY A 1129 70.73 15.58 -1.30
N ASN A 1130 70.26 16.47 -0.44
CA ASN A 1130 70.09 16.26 1.01
C ASN A 1130 68.76 15.51 1.29
N CYS A 1131 68.64 14.29 0.77
CA CYS A 1131 67.40 13.51 0.77
C CYS A 1131 67.34 12.37 1.80
N SER A 1132 68.37 12.19 2.61
CA SER A 1132 68.44 11.18 3.68
C SER A 1132 69.17 11.69 4.92
N ASN A 1133 68.80 11.19 6.10
CA ASN A 1133 69.46 11.48 7.40
C ASN A 1133 69.82 10.19 8.16
#